data_AF-A0A9R1CBE6-F1
#
_entry.id   AF-A0A9R1CBE6-F1
#
_cell.length_a   1.000
_cell.length_b   1.000
_cell.length_c   1.000
_cell.angle_alpha   90.00
_cell.angle_beta   90.00
_cell.angle_gamma   90.00
#
_symmetry.space_group_name_H-M   'P 1'
#
loop_
_entity.id
_entity.type
_entity.pdbx_description
1 polymer ?
#
loop_
_entity_poly.entity_id
_entity_poly.type
_entity_poly.pdbx_seq_one_letter_code
_entity_poly.pdbx_strand_id
1 'polypeptide(L)'
;MMKRLNTLLLLFAILLLPNWAWADASWNFTSTPSTDEAALKADGTNWTYTTKNNRYANSKAIADAQLTANGQTLTVTSGLYFTATAKDAIRIDVNKRLGLNGAGIMVRIPNLTAGATVKVNFGSSSKGTERSLKLTNLSETTFSSSSNTGEDFSATVTADGDVTITTIGSVYLFSITVTENGGTAIGTKADIADHAVAFDSQTNQALITNSNGSLKYYNTADIAKIAIDEDTLYVRGSDWQDIYYTPKNVTFAKASGSNTNGNVNNEDGKVEITEAKGWLESAYVKFKRFGGYTLYHVYIKGGNFASYTRIDSMLVRSYGETYRADMVGLRAGSYDMKVVPVSKGKEIEANANEATAMAVQNYDRSGFAHLNNKGVGAYNDNGTLKSDARIIYVTAQTAKTVTCDVKTGSKATNVTTCTGLQSIINAYQKGYETRPLDVRFIGLVEKDDLDAISSSSEGLQIKGKNAYSNLYITLEGIGDDATLRGFGLLVRNAANVELRNFAIMRCMDDCVSLDTDNKFIWVHHLDFFYGQKGSDADQAKGDGTTDIKDDSQYITVAYNHYFDSGKSSLCGMKSEAGPNYIDYHHNWFDHSDSRHPRVRTMSVHVWNNYYDGCAKYGVGATTGSSVFVERNYFRATKDPMLISQQGTDAKGNGTFSGETGGMIKSYGNVYADKGTSSNYTPITQNESATSFDCYEVASRDEQVPGSVKTLVGGTTYNNFDTNSSLMYTYNPDAATQVPAVVTGWTGAGRLGKGDFKWTFTSSDDSSYAINAALSEAIDKYQSKMVGISAE
;
A
#
# COMPACT_ATOMS: atom_id res chain seq x y z
N MET A 1 2.12 -3.95 41.76
CA MET A 1 1.61 -5.29 41.44
C MET A 1 0.42 -5.15 40.49
N MET A 2 0.45 -5.92 39.40
CA MET A 2 -0.57 -6.07 38.35
C MET A 2 -0.92 -4.83 37.51
N LYS A 3 -0.49 -4.85 36.24
CA LYS A 3 -1.37 -4.53 35.10
C LYS A 3 -0.85 -5.25 33.85
N ARG A 4 -1.83 -5.78 33.12
CA ARG A 4 -1.74 -6.79 32.05
C ARG A 4 -1.04 -6.24 30.82
N LEU A 5 -0.05 -6.97 30.32
CA LEU A 5 0.53 -6.84 28.99
C LEU A 5 -0.08 -7.97 28.14
N ASN A 6 -1.13 -7.67 27.38
CA ASN A 6 -1.61 -8.56 26.32
C ASN A 6 -0.85 -8.21 25.05
N THR A 7 0.37 -8.70 24.92
CA THR A 7 1.05 -8.78 23.63
C THR A 7 0.73 -10.14 23.05
N LEU A 8 0.08 -10.14 21.89
CA LEU A 8 -0.32 -11.29 21.11
C LEU A 8 0.94 -12.09 20.71
N LEU A 9 1.34 -13.07 21.52
CA LEU A 9 2.31 -14.09 21.12
C LEU A 9 1.55 -15.09 20.24
N LEU A 10 1.64 -14.93 18.91
CA LEU A 10 1.23 -15.98 18.00
C LEU A 10 2.32 -17.05 17.99
N LEU A 11 1.97 -18.22 18.52
CA LEU A 11 2.79 -19.42 18.61
C LEU A 11 3.35 -19.82 17.24
N PHE A 12 4.68 -19.79 17.08
CA PHE A 12 5.38 -20.53 16.03
C PHE A 12 5.42 -22.01 16.44
N ALA A 13 4.51 -22.82 15.90
CA ALA A 13 4.67 -24.27 15.91
C ALA A 13 5.44 -24.68 14.65
N ILE A 14 6.77 -24.70 14.74
CA ILE A 14 7.63 -25.34 13.73
C ILE A 14 7.46 -26.86 13.91
N LEU A 15 6.58 -27.45 13.10
CA LEU A 15 6.51 -28.90 12.94
C LEU A 15 7.76 -29.36 12.18
N LEU A 16 8.79 -29.75 12.92
CA LEU A 16 9.86 -30.63 12.47
C LEU A 16 9.28 -32.02 12.24
N LEU A 17 9.11 -32.42 10.97
CA LEU A 17 9.02 -33.82 10.57
C LEU A 17 9.87 -34.05 9.31
N PRO A 18 10.78 -35.04 9.31
CA PRO A 18 11.59 -35.40 8.15
C PRO A 18 10.80 -36.38 7.28
N ASN A 19 10.62 -36.04 6.01
CA ASN A 19 10.43 -36.98 4.91
C ASN A 19 10.47 -36.16 3.62
N TRP A 20 11.67 -36.06 3.07
CA TRP A 20 11.94 -35.36 1.82
C TRP A 20 11.73 -36.32 0.65
N ALA A 21 10.87 -35.92 -0.29
CA ALA A 21 10.80 -36.45 -1.65
C ALA A 21 10.68 -35.26 -2.62
N TRP A 22 11.75 -34.96 -3.36
CA TRP A 22 11.93 -33.99 -4.47
C TRP A 22 13.18 -34.51 -5.26
N ALA A 23 13.46 -34.27 -6.56
CA ALA A 23 12.98 -33.29 -7.53
C ALA A 23 13.66 -33.53 -8.90
N ASP A 24 13.17 -32.86 -9.95
CA ASP A 24 13.97 -32.50 -11.14
C ASP A 24 15.24 -31.74 -10.71
N ALA A 25 16.41 -32.13 -11.22
CA ALA A 25 17.70 -31.52 -10.85
C ALA A 25 18.60 -31.36 -12.08
N SER A 26 19.42 -30.31 -12.13
CA SER A 26 20.36 -30.10 -13.24
C SER A 26 21.68 -29.53 -12.76
N TRP A 27 22.77 -30.16 -13.20
CA TRP A 27 24.14 -29.76 -12.94
C TRP A 27 24.82 -29.43 -14.26
N ASN A 28 25.33 -28.21 -14.39
CA ASN A 28 26.11 -27.78 -15.54
C ASN A 28 27.58 -27.57 -15.13
N PHE A 29 28.47 -28.38 -15.67
CA PHE A 29 29.89 -28.34 -15.37
C PHE A 29 30.70 -27.46 -16.34
N THR A 30 30.07 -26.89 -17.37
CA THR A 30 30.72 -25.97 -18.31
C THR A 30 30.79 -24.53 -17.81
N SER A 31 30.17 -24.25 -16.67
CA SER A 31 30.25 -22.97 -15.96
C SER A 31 30.67 -23.21 -14.51
N THR A 32 31.59 -22.40 -14.01
CA THR A 32 32.02 -22.43 -12.61
C THR A 32 31.63 -21.10 -11.97
N PRO A 33 30.76 -21.11 -10.96
CA PRO A 33 30.41 -19.90 -10.23
C PRO A 33 31.65 -19.19 -9.67
N SER A 34 31.65 -17.86 -9.67
CA SER A 34 32.76 -17.06 -9.13
C SER A 34 32.98 -17.32 -7.63
N THR A 35 31.92 -17.69 -6.90
CA THR A 35 31.96 -18.12 -5.50
C THR A 35 32.70 -19.44 -5.33
N ASP A 36 32.39 -20.45 -6.14
CA ASP A 36 33.09 -21.73 -6.15
C ASP A 36 34.56 -21.54 -6.52
N GLU A 37 34.87 -20.71 -7.53
CA GLU A 37 36.24 -20.42 -7.93
C GLU A 37 37.03 -19.71 -6.81
N ALA A 38 36.40 -18.77 -6.09
CA ALA A 38 37.01 -18.11 -4.95
C ALA A 38 37.28 -19.09 -3.79
N ALA A 39 36.33 -19.98 -3.49
CA ALA A 39 36.47 -21.01 -2.45
C ALA A 39 37.57 -22.03 -2.80
N LEU A 40 37.61 -22.50 -4.05
CA LEU A 40 38.65 -23.38 -4.58
C LEU A 40 40.04 -22.74 -4.52
N LYS A 41 40.13 -21.44 -4.86
CA LYS A 41 41.37 -20.67 -4.78
C LYS A 41 41.86 -20.50 -3.34
N ALA A 42 40.93 -20.34 -2.40
CA ALA A 42 41.25 -20.20 -0.98
C ALA A 42 41.64 -21.53 -0.30
N ASP A 43 41.22 -22.68 -0.85
CA ASP A 43 41.48 -24.01 -0.26
C ASP A 43 42.63 -24.76 -0.92
N GLY A 44 43.85 -24.25 -0.74
CA GLY A 44 45.07 -24.95 -1.19
C GLY A 44 45.36 -26.28 -0.47
N THR A 45 44.60 -26.62 0.58
CA THR A 45 44.78 -27.87 1.34
C THR A 45 44.08 -29.04 0.66
N ASN A 46 42.86 -28.81 0.18
CA ASN A 46 42.05 -29.87 -0.45
C ASN A 46 42.06 -29.79 -1.97
N TRP A 47 42.54 -28.68 -2.56
CA TRP A 47 42.58 -28.48 -4.01
C TRP A 47 43.95 -28.00 -4.49
N THR A 48 44.44 -28.60 -5.58
CA THR A 48 45.68 -28.20 -6.26
C THR A 48 45.34 -27.51 -7.57
N TYR A 49 45.72 -26.25 -7.72
CA TYR A 49 45.51 -25.48 -8.94
C TYR A 49 46.62 -25.71 -9.99
N THR A 50 46.24 -25.82 -11.27
CA THR A 50 47.18 -25.88 -12.41
C THR A 50 46.79 -24.88 -13.49
N THR A 51 47.71 -23.97 -13.81
CA THR A 51 47.52 -22.91 -14.82
C THR A 51 47.36 -23.44 -16.24
N LYS A 52 48.06 -24.53 -16.61
CA LYS A 52 48.04 -25.12 -17.97
C LYS A 52 46.62 -25.39 -18.50
N ASN A 53 45.67 -25.75 -17.62
CA ASN A 53 44.30 -26.06 -18.00
C ASN A 53 43.24 -25.17 -17.33
N ASN A 54 43.65 -24.24 -16.46
CA ASN A 54 42.77 -23.54 -15.52
C ASN A 54 41.93 -24.53 -14.69
N ARG A 55 42.62 -25.35 -13.87
CA ARG A 55 42.05 -26.55 -13.24
C ARG A 55 42.33 -26.60 -11.75
N TYR A 56 41.33 -26.98 -10.97
CA TYR A 56 41.50 -27.43 -9.58
C TYR A 56 41.33 -28.94 -9.50
N ALA A 57 42.30 -29.63 -8.90
CA ALA A 57 42.30 -31.08 -8.73
C ALA A 57 42.24 -31.44 -7.24
N ASN A 58 41.44 -32.43 -6.86
CA ASN A 58 41.36 -32.88 -5.47
C ASN A 58 42.72 -33.36 -4.96
N SER A 59 43.14 -32.89 -3.79
CA SER A 59 44.42 -33.25 -3.17
C SER A 59 44.34 -34.51 -2.31
N LYS A 60 43.13 -34.92 -1.91
CA LYS A 60 42.84 -36.06 -1.02
C LYS A 60 41.74 -36.95 -1.59
N ALA A 61 41.67 -38.19 -1.11
CA ALA A 61 40.56 -39.08 -1.40
C ALA A 61 39.24 -38.47 -0.89
N ILE A 62 38.15 -38.73 -1.61
CA ILE A 62 36.78 -38.33 -1.28
C ILE A 62 35.99 -39.63 -1.09
N ALA A 63 35.30 -39.76 0.03
CA ALA A 63 34.54 -40.97 0.37
C ALA A 63 33.08 -40.60 0.57
N ASP A 64 32.27 -40.87 -0.47
CA ASP A 64 30.84 -40.60 -0.53
C ASP A 64 30.43 -39.25 0.08
N ALA A 65 31.04 -38.17 -0.41
CA ALA A 65 30.87 -36.83 0.13
C ALA A 65 30.64 -35.80 -0.98
N GLN A 66 29.89 -34.74 -0.67
CA GLN A 66 29.83 -33.58 -1.55
C GLN A 66 31.20 -32.91 -1.65
N LEU A 67 31.47 -32.28 -2.79
CA LEU A 67 32.72 -31.53 -2.97
C LEU A 67 32.64 -30.24 -2.17
N THR A 68 33.64 -30.00 -1.34
CA THR A 68 33.75 -28.78 -0.54
C THR A 68 35.08 -28.07 -0.79
N ALA A 69 35.09 -26.75 -0.66
CA ALA A 69 36.29 -25.94 -0.61
C ALA A 69 36.10 -24.81 0.40
N ASN A 70 37.12 -24.54 1.20
CA ASN A 70 37.13 -23.44 2.17
C ASN A 70 35.91 -23.46 3.13
N GLY A 71 35.51 -24.67 3.54
CA GLY A 71 34.38 -24.88 4.45
C GLY A 71 32.98 -24.76 3.82
N GLN A 72 32.89 -24.60 2.50
CA GLN A 72 31.63 -24.48 1.76
C GLN A 72 31.46 -25.62 0.77
N THR A 73 30.23 -26.09 0.54
CA THR A 73 29.91 -27.02 -0.55
C THR A 73 29.99 -26.27 -1.89
N LEU A 74 30.63 -26.89 -2.88
CA LEU A 74 30.74 -26.33 -4.23
C LEU A 74 29.38 -26.41 -4.93
N THR A 75 28.86 -25.26 -5.30
CA THR A 75 27.55 -25.08 -5.94
C THR A 75 27.43 -25.90 -7.22
N VAL A 76 28.48 -25.92 -8.04
CA VAL A 76 28.55 -26.62 -9.33
C VAL A 76 28.32 -28.14 -9.23
N THR A 77 28.48 -28.71 -8.03
CA THR A 77 28.25 -30.13 -7.74
C THR A 77 27.32 -30.36 -6.54
N SER A 78 26.61 -29.33 -6.07
CA SER A 78 25.78 -29.44 -4.86
C SER A 78 24.69 -30.48 -5.03
N GLY A 79 24.48 -31.33 -4.04
CA GLY A 79 23.55 -32.46 -4.11
C GLY A 79 24.14 -33.75 -4.71
N LEU A 80 25.30 -33.69 -5.38
CA LEU A 80 26.02 -34.86 -5.87
C LEU A 80 27.04 -35.32 -4.83
N TYR A 81 27.11 -36.63 -4.60
CA TYR A 81 28.07 -37.25 -3.70
C TYR A 81 29.14 -37.97 -4.51
N PHE A 82 30.41 -37.79 -4.15
CA PHE A 82 31.54 -38.31 -4.90
C PHE A 82 32.34 -39.31 -4.10
N THR A 83 32.79 -40.37 -4.77
CA THR A 83 33.81 -41.28 -4.25
C THR A 83 34.99 -41.33 -5.21
N ALA A 84 36.18 -41.00 -4.71
CA ALA A 84 37.44 -41.04 -5.45
C ALA A 84 38.60 -41.41 -4.49
N THR A 85 39.32 -42.49 -4.79
CA THR A 85 40.35 -43.05 -3.89
C THR A 85 41.74 -42.45 -4.06
N ALA A 86 41.95 -41.64 -5.12
CA ALA A 86 43.24 -41.04 -5.45
C ALA A 86 43.15 -39.50 -5.49
N LYS A 87 44.30 -38.86 -5.27
CA LYS A 87 44.48 -37.45 -5.63
C LYS A 87 44.37 -37.27 -7.14
N ASP A 88 43.99 -36.07 -7.58
CA ASP A 88 43.87 -35.71 -8.99
C ASP A 88 42.90 -36.61 -9.79
N ALA A 89 41.93 -37.19 -9.09
CA ALA A 89 40.88 -38.03 -9.63
C ALA A 89 39.64 -37.20 -10.01
N ILE A 90 39.34 -36.12 -9.29
CA ILE A 90 38.26 -35.17 -9.58
C ILE A 90 38.88 -33.82 -9.90
N ARG A 91 38.55 -33.29 -11.07
CA ARG A 91 39.16 -32.09 -11.65
C ARG A 91 38.07 -31.12 -12.07
N ILE A 92 38.03 -29.94 -11.48
CA ILE A 92 37.17 -28.85 -11.93
C ILE A 92 37.97 -28.03 -12.94
N ASP A 93 37.69 -28.22 -14.24
CA ASP A 93 38.22 -27.36 -15.30
C ASP A 93 37.31 -26.12 -15.36
N VAL A 94 37.80 -25.01 -14.83
CA VAL A 94 37.01 -23.79 -14.61
C VAL A 94 36.36 -23.33 -15.93
N ASN A 95 35.04 -23.17 -15.91
CA ASN A 95 34.21 -22.78 -17.06
C ASN A 95 34.38 -23.70 -18.28
N LYS A 96 34.61 -25.00 -18.07
CA LYS A 96 34.80 -25.97 -19.16
C LYS A 96 34.08 -27.29 -18.93
N ARG A 97 34.35 -27.99 -17.80
CA ARG A 97 33.84 -29.35 -17.51
C ARG A 97 34.29 -29.86 -16.14
N LEU A 98 33.69 -30.96 -15.70
CA LEU A 98 34.17 -31.77 -14.59
C LEU A 98 34.92 -33.00 -15.13
N GLY A 99 36.22 -33.11 -14.86
CA GLY A 99 37.04 -34.24 -15.24
C GLY A 99 37.09 -35.31 -14.16
N LEU A 100 36.67 -36.53 -14.50
CA LEU A 100 36.84 -37.72 -13.67
C LEU A 100 38.01 -38.53 -14.22
N ASN A 101 39.16 -38.39 -13.59
CA ASN A 101 40.46 -38.88 -14.08
C ASN A 101 40.84 -40.23 -13.46
N GLY A 102 40.32 -41.31 -14.04
CA GLY A 102 40.66 -42.67 -13.68
C GLY A 102 39.44 -43.59 -13.78
N ALA A 103 39.63 -44.86 -13.39
CA ALA A 103 38.56 -45.83 -13.21
C ALA A 103 38.13 -45.89 -11.74
N GLY A 104 36.88 -46.26 -11.48
CA GLY A 104 36.32 -46.45 -10.14
C GLY A 104 35.92 -45.15 -9.43
N ILE A 105 35.81 -44.03 -10.14
CA ILE A 105 35.31 -42.77 -9.57
C ILE A 105 33.79 -42.79 -9.67
N MET A 106 33.10 -42.59 -8.56
CA MET A 106 31.64 -42.67 -8.48
C MET A 106 31.02 -41.30 -8.22
N VAL A 107 29.94 -41.01 -8.94
CA VAL A 107 28.99 -39.92 -8.66
C VAL A 107 27.68 -40.57 -8.24
N ARG A 108 27.20 -40.28 -7.03
CA ARG A 108 25.92 -40.75 -6.49
C ARG A 108 24.94 -39.59 -6.47
N ILE A 109 23.75 -39.84 -7.01
CA ILE A 109 22.59 -38.96 -7.00
C ILE A 109 21.60 -39.57 -6.02
N PRO A 110 21.37 -38.97 -4.84
CA PRO A 110 20.58 -39.59 -3.80
C PRO A 110 19.08 -39.50 -4.08
N ASN A 111 18.31 -40.48 -3.60
CA ASN A 111 16.85 -40.43 -3.44
C ASN A 111 16.04 -40.11 -4.72
N LEU A 112 16.32 -40.76 -5.85
CA LEU A 112 15.51 -40.58 -7.07
C LEU A 112 14.29 -41.51 -7.10
N THR A 113 13.18 -41.09 -7.71
CA THR A 113 11.98 -41.93 -7.84
C THR A 113 12.04 -42.82 -9.08
N ALA A 114 11.49 -44.03 -9.01
CA ALA A 114 11.29 -44.90 -10.16
C ALA A 114 10.51 -44.17 -11.26
N GLY A 115 10.99 -44.26 -12.51
CA GLY A 115 10.40 -43.56 -13.64
C GLY A 115 11.01 -42.18 -13.95
N ALA A 116 11.85 -41.62 -13.08
CA ALA A 116 12.63 -40.42 -13.38
C ALA A 116 13.62 -40.67 -14.53
N THR A 117 13.88 -39.68 -15.39
CA THR A 117 14.87 -39.75 -16.46
C THR A 117 16.15 -39.07 -16.03
N VAL A 118 17.28 -39.78 -16.04
CA VAL A 118 18.61 -39.23 -15.83
C VAL A 118 19.30 -39.07 -17.18
N LYS A 119 19.60 -37.82 -17.55
CA LYS A 119 20.43 -37.46 -18.70
C LYS A 119 21.85 -37.12 -18.24
N VAL A 120 22.85 -37.65 -18.93
CA VAL A 120 24.27 -37.40 -18.65
C VAL A 120 24.93 -36.98 -19.95
N ASN A 121 25.45 -35.76 -20.00
CA ASN A 121 26.32 -35.33 -21.09
C ASN A 121 27.78 -35.60 -20.71
N PHE A 122 28.41 -36.55 -21.39
CA PHE A 122 29.81 -36.89 -21.13
C PHE A 122 30.58 -37.30 -22.38
N GLY A 123 31.91 -37.32 -22.27
CA GLY A 123 32.80 -37.83 -23.30
C GLY A 123 34.06 -38.48 -22.74
N SER A 124 34.74 -39.25 -23.57
CA SER A 124 36.09 -39.74 -23.31
C SER A 124 37.09 -38.62 -23.10
N SER A 125 38.00 -38.80 -22.15
CA SER A 125 39.09 -37.84 -21.97
C SER A 125 40.16 -37.92 -23.07
N SER A 126 40.07 -38.86 -24.01
CA SER A 126 40.99 -39.03 -25.13
C SER A 126 40.23 -39.27 -26.43
N LYS A 127 40.36 -38.34 -27.38
CA LYS A 127 39.62 -38.37 -28.66
C LYS A 127 39.88 -39.69 -29.40
N GLY A 128 38.82 -40.39 -29.78
CA GLY A 128 38.89 -41.64 -30.54
C GLY A 128 39.20 -42.89 -29.71
N THR A 129 39.37 -42.77 -28.39
CA THR A 129 39.44 -43.91 -27.46
C THR A 129 38.12 -44.01 -26.72
N GLU A 130 37.39 -45.12 -26.86
CA GLU A 130 36.13 -45.32 -26.14
C GLU A 130 36.35 -45.42 -24.61
N ARG A 131 35.48 -44.76 -23.85
CA ARG A 131 35.41 -44.81 -22.39
C ARG A 131 33.95 -44.89 -21.96
N SER A 132 33.73 -45.51 -20.80
CA SER A 132 32.39 -45.87 -20.37
C SER A 132 32.11 -45.48 -18.91
N LEU A 133 30.83 -45.26 -18.63
CA LEU A 133 30.24 -45.09 -17.32
C LEU A 133 29.42 -46.33 -16.99
N LYS A 134 29.71 -47.01 -15.87
CA LYS A 134 28.87 -48.06 -15.29
C LYS A 134 27.76 -47.41 -14.47
N LEU A 135 26.52 -47.86 -14.66
CA LEU A 135 25.33 -47.27 -14.07
C LEU A 135 24.67 -48.26 -13.10
N THR A 136 24.04 -47.76 -12.03
CA THR A 136 23.18 -48.54 -11.14
C THR A 136 21.84 -47.83 -10.92
N ASN A 137 20.79 -48.63 -10.72
CA ASN A 137 19.41 -48.16 -10.54
C ASN A 137 18.88 -47.33 -11.74
N LEU A 138 19.37 -47.64 -12.93
CA LEU A 138 18.96 -47.05 -14.20
C LEU A 138 18.63 -48.17 -15.20
N SER A 139 17.78 -47.86 -16.17
CA SER A 139 17.33 -48.79 -17.22
C SER A 139 18.49 -49.26 -18.10
N GLU A 140 19.54 -48.46 -18.19
CA GLU A 140 20.81 -48.79 -18.84
C GLU A 140 21.85 -49.16 -17.79
N THR A 141 22.69 -50.15 -18.11
CA THR A 141 23.80 -50.57 -17.24
C THR A 141 25.12 -49.87 -17.58
N THR A 142 25.23 -49.28 -18.77
CA THR A 142 26.47 -48.65 -19.25
C THR A 142 26.18 -47.56 -20.29
N PHE A 143 26.89 -46.43 -20.21
CA PHE A 143 27.04 -45.50 -21.33
C PHE A 143 28.47 -45.52 -21.84
N SER A 144 28.69 -45.43 -23.16
CA SER A 144 30.01 -45.43 -23.80
C SER A 144 30.13 -44.30 -24.82
N SER A 145 31.25 -43.59 -24.81
CA SER A 145 31.54 -42.54 -25.79
C SER A 145 33.02 -42.56 -26.19
N SER A 146 33.29 -42.32 -27.48
CA SER A 146 34.65 -42.08 -28.01
C SER A 146 34.92 -40.59 -28.31
N SER A 147 33.90 -39.74 -28.14
CA SER A 147 33.97 -38.28 -28.31
C SER A 147 34.60 -37.62 -27.10
N ASN A 148 35.30 -36.49 -27.31
CA ASN A 148 35.86 -35.68 -26.22
C ASN A 148 35.13 -34.34 -26.02
N THR A 149 34.02 -34.11 -26.73
CA THR A 149 33.25 -32.86 -26.71
C THR A 149 31.86 -32.97 -26.08
N GLY A 150 31.55 -34.11 -25.47
CA GLY A 150 30.26 -34.37 -24.81
C GLY A 150 29.22 -34.95 -25.77
N GLU A 151 28.61 -36.05 -25.36
CA GLU A 151 27.47 -36.71 -26.02
C GLU A 151 26.39 -36.95 -24.96
N ASP A 152 25.11 -36.77 -25.34
CA ASP A 152 23.99 -36.96 -24.43
C ASP A 152 23.58 -38.43 -24.37
N PHE A 153 23.47 -38.94 -23.15
CA PHE A 153 22.92 -40.25 -22.85
C PHE A 153 21.77 -40.11 -21.85
N SER A 154 20.78 -40.97 -21.94
CA SER A 154 19.62 -40.95 -21.05
C SER A 154 19.22 -42.35 -20.60
N ALA A 155 18.84 -42.50 -19.34
CA ALA A 155 18.27 -43.73 -18.81
C ALA A 155 17.20 -43.41 -17.76
N THR A 156 16.28 -44.34 -17.53
CA THR A 156 15.17 -44.18 -16.58
C THR A 156 15.48 -44.88 -15.26
N VAL A 157 15.16 -44.27 -14.13
CA VAL A 157 15.36 -44.84 -12.79
C VAL A 157 14.46 -46.07 -12.61
N THR A 158 15.04 -47.19 -12.20
CA THR A 158 14.34 -48.48 -12.15
C THR A 158 13.58 -48.73 -10.85
N ALA A 159 14.03 -48.14 -9.75
CA ALA A 159 13.43 -48.25 -8.43
C ALA A 159 13.72 -46.99 -7.61
N ASP A 160 12.87 -46.67 -6.64
CA ASP A 160 13.11 -45.55 -5.73
C ASP A 160 14.44 -45.75 -4.99
N GLY A 161 15.27 -44.71 -4.95
CA GLY A 161 16.55 -44.71 -4.26
C GLY A 161 17.67 -44.11 -5.09
N ASP A 162 18.90 -44.33 -4.64
CA ASP A 162 20.07 -43.67 -5.21
C ASP A 162 20.42 -44.21 -6.60
N VAL A 163 20.86 -43.32 -7.48
CA VAL A 163 21.51 -43.65 -8.75
C VAL A 163 23.01 -43.46 -8.60
N THR A 164 23.81 -44.37 -9.16
CA THR A 164 25.27 -44.19 -9.21
C THR A 164 25.79 -44.27 -10.64
N ILE A 165 26.78 -43.43 -10.92
CA ILE A 165 27.49 -43.32 -12.18
C ILE A 165 28.98 -43.52 -11.85
N THR A 166 29.57 -44.63 -12.30
CA THR A 166 30.96 -45.00 -11.98
C THR A 166 31.83 -45.07 -13.22
N THR A 167 32.99 -44.44 -13.21
CA THR A 167 33.90 -44.44 -14.36
C THR A 167 34.58 -45.80 -14.57
N ILE A 168 34.67 -46.28 -15.81
CA ILE A 168 35.51 -47.43 -16.21
C ILE A 168 36.89 -46.95 -16.74
N GLY A 169 37.00 -45.67 -17.10
CA GLY A 169 38.25 -44.97 -17.39
C GLY A 169 38.02 -43.46 -17.41
N SER A 170 39.05 -42.67 -17.71
CA SER A 170 38.97 -41.22 -17.60
C SER A 170 37.94 -40.59 -18.56
N VAL A 171 37.06 -39.75 -18.02
CA VAL A 171 35.98 -39.06 -18.76
C VAL A 171 35.89 -37.58 -18.41
N TYR A 172 35.16 -36.84 -19.24
CA TYR A 172 34.70 -35.48 -18.98
C TYR A 172 33.18 -35.47 -18.86
N LEU A 173 32.66 -34.96 -17.76
CA LEU A 173 31.24 -34.65 -17.58
C LEU A 173 31.01 -33.17 -17.92
N PHE A 174 29.97 -32.89 -18.70
CA PHE A 174 29.56 -31.53 -19.06
C PHE A 174 28.24 -31.16 -18.39
N SER A 175 27.30 -32.11 -18.25
CA SER A 175 26.11 -31.93 -17.45
C SER A 175 25.51 -33.24 -16.96
N ILE A 176 24.69 -33.15 -15.91
CA ILE A 176 23.75 -34.20 -15.48
C ILE A 176 22.39 -33.53 -15.30
N THR A 177 21.31 -34.17 -15.72
CA THR A 177 19.95 -33.70 -15.50
C THR A 177 19.06 -34.86 -15.06
N VAL A 178 18.17 -34.62 -14.11
CA VAL A 178 17.13 -35.54 -13.65
C VAL A 178 15.79 -34.90 -13.94
N THR A 179 14.86 -35.65 -14.52
CA THR A 179 13.50 -35.20 -14.82
C THR A 179 12.49 -36.28 -14.47
N GLU A 180 11.59 -36.02 -13.52
CA GLU A 180 10.45 -36.87 -13.18
C GLU A 180 9.27 -36.58 -14.14
N ASN A 181 8.59 -37.63 -14.60
CA ASN A 181 7.38 -37.54 -15.45
C ASN A 181 7.51 -36.83 -16.82
N GLY A 182 8.64 -36.97 -17.52
CA GLY A 182 8.70 -36.70 -18.97
C GLY A 182 8.68 -35.23 -19.40
N GLY A 183 8.94 -34.29 -18.49
CA GLY A 183 9.19 -32.89 -18.83
C GLY A 183 10.43 -32.72 -19.72
N THR A 184 10.30 -31.95 -20.80
CA THR A 184 11.44 -31.70 -21.71
C THR A 184 12.29 -30.57 -21.13
N ALA A 185 13.52 -30.86 -20.73
CA ALA A 185 14.49 -29.83 -20.33
C ALA A 185 14.88 -28.96 -21.54
N ILE A 186 14.55 -27.66 -21.50
CA ILE A 186 15.05 -26.63 -22.40
C ILE A 186 15.73 -25.54 -21.55
N GLY A 187 16.90 -25.09 -22.03
CA GLY A 187 17.80 -24.18 -21.32
C GLY A 187 17.39 -22.71 -21.29
N THR A 188 18.25 -21.94 -20.62
CA THR A 188 18.23 -20.48 -20.38
C THR A 188 17.04 -19.95 -19.57
N LYS A 189 17.36 -19.31 -18.42
CA LYS A 189 16.46 -18.57 -17.55
C LYS A 189 15.47 -17.69 -18.36
N ALA A 190 14.22 -18.13 -18.49
CA ALA A 190 13.01 -17.31 -18.57
C ALA A 190 11.78 -18.19 -18.29
N ASP A 191 10.91 -17.68 -17.41
CA ASP A 191 9.52 -18.06 -17.09
C ASP A 191 9.20 -19.53 -16.79
N ILE A 192 9.56 -19.94 -15.56
CA ILE A 192 8.70 -20.85 -14.77
C ILE A 192 7.36 -20.11 -14.60
N ALA A 193 6.23 -20.79 -14.75
CA ALA A 193 4.92 -20.20 -14.47
C ALA A 193 4.97 -19.53 -13.08
N ASP A 194 4.90 -18.21 -13.07
CA ASP A 194 4.84 -17.40 -11.87
C ASP A 194 3.38 -17.42 -11.40
N HIS A 195 3.12 -18.13 -10.31
CA HIS A 195 1.78 -18.18 -9.71
C HIS A 195 1.52 -16.97 -8.82
N ALA A 196 2.44 -15.99 -8.81
CA ALA A 196 2.17 -14.72 -8.19
C ALA A 196 0.97 -14.04 -8.88
N VAL A 197 0.06 -13.58 -8.06
CA VAL A 197 -1.11 -12.80 -8.46
C VAL A 197 -0.80 -11.31 -8.36
N ALA A 198 -1.69 -10.48 -8.93
CA ALA A 198 -1.69 -9.07 -8.61
C ALA A 198 -1.96 -8.86 -7.11
N PHE A 199 -1.49 -7.74 -6.59
CA PHE A 199 -1.89 -7.30 -5.26
C PHE A 199 -3.43 -7.20 -5.17
N ASP A 200 -4.00 -7.83 -4.15
CA ASP A 200 -5.42 -7.73 -3.82
C ASP A 200 -5.59 -7.52 -2.32
N SER A 201 -5.97 -6.30 -1.97
CA SER A 201 -6.19 -5.91 -0.58
C SER A 201 -7.41 -6.54 0.10
N GLN A 202 -8.34 -7.11 -0.67
CA GLN A 202 -9.52 -7.80 -0.13
C GLN A 202 -9.24 -9.27 0.18
N THR A 203 -8.05 -9.76 -0.17
CA THR A 203 -7.61 -11.13 0.03
C THR A 203 -6.40 -11.17 0.95
N ASN A 204 -6.31 -12.18 1.82
CA ASN A 204 -5.12 -12.39 2.63
C ASN A 204 -4.00 -12.84 1.69
N GLN A 205 -2.90 -12.10 1.58
CA GLN A 205 -1.81 -12.40 0.66
C GLN A 205 -0.45 -12.59 1.36
N ALA A 206 0.36 -13.53 0.89
CA ALA A 206 1.78 -13.60 1.20
C ALA A 206 2.56 -12.74 0.19
N LEU A 207 3.52 -11.97 0.67
CA LEU A 207 4.34 -11.03 -0.09
C LEU A 207 5.80 -11.47 -0.01
N ILE A 208 6.38 -11.82 -1.15
CA ILE A 208 7.78 -12.22 -1.26
C ILE A 208 8.60 -11.08 -1.83
N THR A 209 9.55 -10.56 -1.06
CA THR A 209 10.52 -9.56 -1.55
C THR A 209 11.75 -10.28 -2.08
N ASN A 210 11.97 -10.18 -3.38
CA ASN A 210 13.13 -10.77 -4.05
C ASN A 210 14.44 -10.07 -3.66
N SER A 211 15.58 -10.69 -3.96
CA SER A 211 16.92 -10.12 -3.75
C SER A 211 17.09 -8.76 -4.45
N ASN A 212 16.52 -8.60 -5.63
CA ASN A 212 16.50 -7.33 -6.38
C ASN A 212 15.52 -6.28 -5.80
N GLY A 213 14.69 -6.64 -4.82
CA GLY A 213 13.69 -5.78 -4.19
C GLY A 213 12.32 -5.74 -4.87
N SER A 214 12.10 -6.50 -5.96
CA SER A 214 10.76 -6.69 -6.53
C SER A 214 9.86 -7.49 -5.58
N LEU A 215 8.55 -7.28 -5.65
CA LEU A 215 7.56 -8.00 -4.86
C LEU A 215 6.75 -8.98 -5.70
N LYS A 216 6.37 -10.09 -5.06
CA LYS A 216 5.46 -11.11 -5.60
C LYS A 216 4.38 -11.42 -4.57
N TYR A 217 3.14 -11.56 -5.02
CA TYR A 217 1.98 -11.74 -4.13
C TYR A 217 1.34 -13.09 -4.38
N TYR A 218 0.90 -13.74 -3.31
CA TYR A 218 0.19 -15.01 -3.39
C TYR A 218 -1.02 -14.95 -2.49
N ASN A 219 -2.20 -15.26 -3.00
CA ASN A 219 -3.36 -15.44 -2.14
C ASN A 219 -3.07 -16.59 -1.17
N THR A 220 -3.11 -16.33 0.12
CA THR A 220 -2.83 -17.33 1.15
C THR A 220 -3.82 -18.50 1.11
N ALA A 221 -5.01 -18.31 0.53
CA ALA A 221 -5.96 -19.38 0.27
C ALA A 221 -5.47 -20.40 -0.77
N ASP A 222 -4.61 -19.97 -1.69
CA ASP A 222 -4.06 -20.80 -2.77
C ASP A 222 -2.71 -21.44 -2.36
N ILE A 223 -2.15 -21.06 -1.20
CA ILE A 223 -0.88 -21.58 -0.69
C ILE A 223 -1.12 -22.76 0.24
N ALA A 224 -0.67 -23.95 -0.15
CA ALA A 224 -0.62 -25.13 0.69
C ALA A 224 0.54 -25.09 1.69
N LYS A 225 1.71 -24.55 1.30
CA LYS A 225 2.90 -24.49 2.15
C LYS A 225 3.87 -23.39 1.74
N ILE A 226 4.45 -22.70 2.72
CA ILE A 226 5.67 -21.91 2.54
C ILE A 226 6.81 -22.59 3.33
N ALA A 227 7.95 -22.80 2.69
CA ALA A 227 9.14 -23.39 3.33
C ALA A 227 10.37 -22.54 3.05
N ILE A 228 11.25 -22.39 4.03
CA ILE A 228 12.57 -21.78 3.86
C ILE A 228 13.59 -22.88 4.12
N ASP A 229 14.52 -23.07 3.19
CA ASP A 229 15.69 -23.93 3.33
C ASP A 229 16.93 -23.10 3.04
N GLU A 230 17.76 -22.89 4.05
CA GLU A 230 18.87 -21.93 4.04
C GLU A 230 18.47 -20.54 3.50
N ASP A 231 18.97 -20.18 2.32
CA ASP A 231 18.69 -18.91 1.64
C ASP A 231 17.59 -19.02 0.59
N THR A 232 16.92 -20.17 0.48
CA THR A 232 15.92 -20.43 -0.56
C THR A 232 14.53 -20.56 0.04
N LEU A 233 13.57 -19.82 -0.51
CA LEU A 233 12.16 -19.90 -0.15
C LEU A 233 11.36 -20.65 -1.22
N TYR A 234 10.46 -21.50 -0.77
CA TYR A 234 9.52 -22.24 -1.59
C TYR A 234 8.11 -21.78 -1.22
N VAL A 235 7.34 -21.32 -2.19
CA VAL A 235 5.89 -21.06 -2.06
C VAL A 235 5.17 -22.14 -2.86
N ARG A 236 4.33 -22.94 -2.20
CA ARG A 236 3.68 -24.11 -2.79
C ARG A 236 2.17 -23.98 -2.71
N GLY A 237 1.50 -24.11 -3.84
CA GLY A 237 0.07 -24.41 -3.91
C GLY A 237 -0.22 -25.90 -3.85
N SER A 238 -1.46 -26.28 -4.17
CA SER A 238 -1.90 -27.68 -4.19
C SER A 238 -1.17 -28.53 -5.24
N ASP A 239 -0.82 -27.91 -6.36
CA ASP A 239 -0.36 -28.54 -7.60
C ASP A 239 0.77 -27.76 -8.27
N TRP A 240 1.27 -26.69 -7.62
CA TRP A 240 2.33 -25.82 -8.13
C TRP A 240 3.34 -25.43 -7.04
N GLN A 241 4.54 -25.01 -7.46
CA GLN A 241 5.59 -24.49 -6.59
C GLN A 241 6.41 -23.41 -7.28
N ASP A 242 6.58 -22.29 -6.59
CA ASP A 242 7.49 -21.22 -6.95
C ASP A 242 8.69 -21.20 -5.99
N ILE A 243 9.89 -20.90 -6.52
CA ILE A 243 11.16 -20.94 -5.78
C ILE A 243 11.85 -19.59 -5.88
N TYR A 244 12.26 -19.07 -4.74
CA TYR A 244 12.93 -17.79 -4.59
C TYR A 244 14.29 -17.98 -3.92
N TYR A 245 15.37 -17.71 -4.65
CA TYR A 245 16.73 -17.78 -4.12
C TYR A 245 17.14 -16.44 -3.51
N THR A 246 17.65 -16.46 -2.27
CA THR A 246 18.07 -15.29 -1.49
C THR A 246 16.99 -14.20 -1.34
N PRO A 247 15.71 -14.52 -1.06
CA PRO A 247 14.70 -13.50 -0.90
C PRO A 247 15.05 -12.61 0.29
N LYS A 248 14.80 -11.31 0.16
CA LYS A 248 15.05 -10.35 1.24
C LYS A 248 14.07 -10.52 2.40
N ASN A 249 12.82 -10.83 2.09
CA ASN A 249 11.77 -10.92 3.09
C ASN A 249 10.57 -11.74 2.62
N VAL A 250 9.84 -12.31 3.58
CA VAL A 250 8.52 -12.93 3.43
C VAL A 250 7.60 -12.28 4.44
N THR A 251 6.56 -11.60 3.96
CA THR A 251 5.56 -10.96 4.83
C THR A 251 4.16 -11.45 4.46
N PHE A 252 3.20 -11.26 5.36
CA PHE A 252 1.81 -11.59 5.09
C PHE A 252 0.99 -10.33 5.28
N ALA A 253 0.20 -9.97 4.28
CA ALA A 253 -0.82 -8.93 4.34
C ALA A 253 -2.16 -9.59 4.63
N LYS A 254 -2.84 -9.11 5.67
CA LYS A 254 -4.20 -9.54 5.96
C LYS A 254 -5.16 -8.79 5.04
N ALA A 255 -6.18 -9.48 4.54
CA ALA A 255 -7.33 -8.86 3.90
C ALA A 255 -7.90 -7.75 4.79
N SER A 256 -8.45 -6.73 4.17
CA SER A 256 -9.24 -5.65 4.77
C SER A 256 -10.45 -6.18 5.57
N GLY A 257 -10.24 -6.66 6.81
CA GLY A 257 -11.32 -7.17 7.66
C GLY A 257 -12.10 -6.05 8.39
N SER A 258 -13.44 -6.14 8.43
CA SER A 258 -14.30 -5.29 9.29
C SER A 258 -14.69 -6.03 10.58
N ASN A 259 -13.88 -5.94 11.65
CA ASN A 259 -14.27 -6.46 12.98
C ASN A 259 -15.21 -5.50 13.74
N THR A 260 -16.14 -4.86 13.03
CA THR A 260 -17.03 -3.83 13.58
C THR A 260 -18.52 -4.19 13.46
N ASN A 261 -18.83 -5.41 13.01
CA ASN A 261 -20.20 -5.90 12.89
C ASN A 261 -20.88 -5.93 14.26
N GLY A 262 -22.08 -5.35 14.33
CA GLY A 262 -22.99 -5.52 15.45
C GLY A 262 -23.74 -6.84 15.34
N ASN A 263 -24.26 -7.30 16.48
CA ASN A 263 -25.15 -8.45 16.55
C ASN A 263 -26.59 -7.99 16.23
N VAL A 264 -27.22 -8.69 15.31
CA VAL A 264 -28.62 -8.47 14.92
C VAL A 264 -29.41 -9.75 15.15
N ASN A 265 -30.54 -9.65 15.84
CA ASN A 265 -31.50 -10.73 15.97
C ASN A 265 -32.86 -10.28 15.42
N ASN A 266 -33.18 -10.70 14.19
CA ASN A 266 -34.46 -10.36 13.56
C ASN A 266 -35.53 -11.38 13.99
N GLU A 267 -36.43 -10.97 14.87
CA GLU A 267 -37.60 -11.77 15.25
C GLU A 267 -38.79 -11.44 14.34
N ASP A 268 -39.64 -12.43 14.10
CA ASP A 268 -40.87 -12.26 13.31
C ASP A 268 -41.79 -11.19 13.92
N GLY A 269 -42.33 -10.34 13.05
CA GLY A 269 -43.23 -9.26 13.46
C GLY A 269 -42.53 -7.99 13.97
N LYS A 270 -41.20 -7.89 13.87
CA LYS A 270 -40.43 -6.67 14.16
C LYS A 270 -39.77 -6.10 12.90
N VAL A 271 -39.25 -4.88 13.02
CA VAL A 271 -38.41 -4.27 11.97
C VAL A 271 -37.22 -5.18 11.66
N GLU A 272 -36.99 -5.47 10.38
CA GLU A 272 -35.82 -6.25 9.96
C GLU A 272 -34.60 -5.34 9.80
N ILE A 273 -33.61 -5.47 10.69
CA ILE A 273 -32.31 -4.81 10.57
C ILE A 273 -31.44 -5.69 9.65
N THR A 274 -30.98 -5.13 8.55
CA THR A 274 -30.20 -5.85 7.53
C THR A 274 -28.70 -5.67 7.69
N GLU A 275 -28.28 -4.59 8.35
CA GLU A 275 -26.87 -4.30 8.62
C GLU A 275 -26.75 -3.45 9.88
N ALA A 276 -25.76 -3.75 10.72
CA ALA A 276 -25.42 -2.93 11.88
C ALA A 276 -23.89 -2.94 12.04
N LYS A 277 -23.24 -1.77 12.00
CA LYS A 277 -21.79 -1.68 12.12
C LYS A 277 -21.35 -0.43 12.86
N GLY A 278 -20.26 -0.57 13.61
CA GLY A 278 -19.47 0.57 14.04
C GLY A 278 -18.43 0.97 13.00
N TRP A 279 -17.96 2.20 13.10
CA TRP A 279 -16.90 2.76 12.27
C TRP A 279 -16.09 3.78 13.09
N LEU A 280 -15.46 4.75 12.41
CA LEU A 280 -14.75 5.85 13.03
C LEU A 280 -15.77 6.86 13.56
N GLU A 281 -15.81 6.99 14.89
CA GLU A 281 -16.62 7.94 15.67
C GLU A 281 -18.11 7.93 15.32
N SER A 282 -18.57 6.79 14.80
CA SER A 282 -19.92 6.60 14.32
C SER A 282 -20.35 5.14 14.36
N ALA A 283 -21.66 4.94 14.43
CA ALA A 283 -22.31 3.64 14.31
C ALA A 283 -23.56 3.81 13.45
N TYR A 284 -23.90 2.80 12.67
CA TYR A 284 -25.08 2.83 11.83
C TYR A 284 -25.84 1.52 11.79
N VAL A 285 -27.12 1.63 11.44
CA VAL A 285 -27.99 0.52 11.09
C VAL A 285 -28.65 0.76 9.74
N LYS A 286 -28.80 -0.29 8.93
CA LYS A 286 -29.71 -0.35 7.78
C LYS A 286 -30.83 -1.32 8.10
N PHE A 287 -32.05 -0.98 7.69
CA PHE A 287 -33.23 -1.78 7.98
C PHE A 287 -34.27 -1.67 6.85
N LYS A 288 -35.11 -2.69 6.71
CA LYS A 288 -36.23 -2.66 5.75
C LYS A 288 -37.38 -1.84 6.30
N ARG A 289 -38.15 -1.26 5.39
CA ARG A 289 -39.45 -0.69 5.70
C ARG A 289 -40.34 -1.78 6.31
N PHE A 290 -40.94 -1.49 7.47
CA PHE A 290 -41.86 -2.40 8.14
C PHE A 290 -43.31 -2.01 7.80
N GLY A 291 -44.05 -2.90 7.13
CA GLY A 291 -45.44 -2.65 6.74
C GLY A 291 -45.64 -1.32 6.01
N GLY A 292 -46.63 -0.54 6.43
CA GLY A 292 -46.92 0.78 5.85
C GLY A 292 -46.14 1.95 6.45
N TYR A 293 -45.32 1.75 7.48
CA TYR A 293 -44.69 2.84 8.23
C TYR A 293 -43.63 3.56 7.40
N THR A 294 -43.63 4.90 7.46
CA THR A 294 -42.64 5.75 6.79
C THR A 294 -41.75 6.52 7.75
N LEU A 295 -42.11 6.54 9.04
CA LEU A 295 -41.43 7.26 10.11
C LEU A 295 -40.92 6.28 11.16
N TYR A 296 -39.68 6.47 11.57
CA TYR A 296 -38.99 5.66 12.57
C TYR A 296 -38.26 6.57 13.56
N HIS A 297 -38.37 6.24 14.84
CA HIS A 297 -37.47 6.78 15.86
C HIS A 297 -36.32 5.79 16.06
N VAL A 298 -35.11 6.33 16.08
CA VAL A 298 -33.90 5.54 16.30
C VAL A 298 -33.22 6.04 17.56
N TYR A 299 -32.72 5.09 18.36
CA TYR A 299 -32.08 5.35 19.63
C TYR A 299 -30.68 4.74 19.65
N ILE A 300 -29.76 5.39 20.38
CA ILE A 300 -28.40 4.91 20.63
C ILE A 300 -28.21 4.68 22.14
N LYS A 301 -27.49 3.62 22.52
CA LYS A 301 -27.06 3.31 23.89
C LYS A 301 -25.62 2.81 23.87
N GLY A 302 -24.90 2.98 24.98
CA GLY A 302 -23.51 2.55 25.10
C GLY A 302 -22.56 3.72 24.94
N GLY A 303 -21.27 3.46 25.19
CA GLY A 303 -20.26 4.51 25.28
C GLY A 303 -20.73 5.67 26.18
N ASN A 304 -20.91 6.87 25.61
CA ASN A 304 -21.32 8.09 26.31
C ASN A 304 -22.83 8.18 26.62
N PHE A 305 -23.64 7.20 26.23
CA PHE A 305 -25.08 7.15 26.50
C PHE A 305 -25.41 6.05 27.50
N ALA A 306 -25.80 6.43 28.72
CA ALA A 306 -26.13 5.49 29.80
C ALA A 306 -27.45 4.72 29.56
N SER A 307 -28.37 5.34 28.81
CA SER A 307 -29.67 4.80 28.42
C SER A 307 -29.87 4.99 26.91
N TYR A 308 -30.89 4.35 26.34
CA TYR A 308 -31.31 4.67 24.98
C TYR A 308 -31.69 6.14 24.87
N THR A 309 -30.96 6.86 24.03
CA THR A 309 -31.19 8.27 23.74
C THR A 309 -31.58 8.38 22.28
N ARG A 310 -32.69 9.09 22.01
CA ARG A 310 -33.17 9.30 20.63
C ARG A 310 -32.12 10.10 19.85
N ILE A 311 -31.76 9.63 18.66
CA ILE A 311 -30.91 10.38 17.75
C ILE A 311 -31.73 11.43 16.99
N ASP A 312 -31.06 12.42 16.41
CA ASP A 312 -31.71 13.41 15.57
C ASP A 312 -32.41 12.75 14.38
N SER A 313 -33.65 13.14 14.07
CA SER A 313 -34.41 12.57 12.95
C SER A 313 -33.73 12.82 11.60
N MET A 314 -32.95 13.89 11.47
CA MET A 314 -32.16 14.18 10.27
C MET A 314 -31.12 13.10 9.97
N LEU A 315 -30.74 12.28 10.96
CA LEU A 315 -29.81 11.17 10.78
C LEU A 315 -30.50 9.87 10.34
N VAL A 316 -31.84 9.84 10.26
CA VAL A 316 -32.62 8.68 9.81
C VAL A 316 -33.14 8.95 8.40
N ARG A 317 -32.66 8.19 7.43
CA ARG A 317 -32.83 8.44 5.98
C ARG A 317 -33.56 7.29 5.31
N SER A 318 -34.43 7.62 4.37
CA SER A 318 -35.15 6.67 3.54
C SER A 318 -34.49 6.54 2.17
N TYR A 319 -34.46 5.32 1.68
CA TYR A 319 -34.01 4.91 0.34
C TYR A 319 -35.15 4.13 -0.37
N GLY A 320 -36.40 4.45 -0.04
CA GLY A 320 -37.59 3.74 -0.50
C GLY A 320 -37.95 2.58 0.44
N GLU A 321 -37.69 1.35 0.02
CA GLU A 321 -38.01 0.14 0.79
C GLU A 321 -36.99 -0.18 1.89
N THR A 322 -35.89 0.56 1.93
CA THR A 322 -34.85 0.46 2.96
C THR A 322 -34.58 1.81 3.60
N TYR A 323 -34.12 1.78 4.84
CA TYR A 323 -33.77 2.93 5.64
C TYR A 323 -32.38 2.75 6.23
N ARG A 324 -31.77 3.87 6.57
CA ARG A 324 -30.45 3.93 7.20
C ARG A 324 -30.43 4.99 8.28
N ALA A 325 -29.83 4.68 9.42
CA ALA A 325 -29.60 5.63 10.50
C ALA A 325 -28.14 5.62 10.93
N ASP A 326 -27.50 6.80 11.00
CA ASP A 326 -26.09 6.94 11.35
C ASP A 326 -25.95 7.89 12.53
N MET A 327 -25.51 7.37 13.67
CA MET A 327 -25.12 8.20 14.80
C MET A 327 -23.64 8.54 14.68
N VAL A 328 -23.32 9.84 14.63
CA VAL A 328 -21.95 10.38 14.55
C VAL A 328 -21.59 11.15 15.82
N GLY A 329 -20.30 11.44 16.02
CA GLY A 329 -19.83 12.12 17.23
C GLY A 329 -19.74 11.21 18.45
N LEU A 330 -19.45 9.93 18.21
CA LEU A 330 -19.32 8.90 19.22
C LEU A 330 -17.86 8.77 19.67
N ARG A 331 -17.66 8.53 20.97
CA ARG A 331 -16.35 8.09 21.47
C ARG A 331 -16.08 6.64 21.10
N ALA A 332 -14.82 6.24 20.97
CA ALA A 332 -14.49 4.83 20.86
C ALA A 332 -15.14 4.00 21.99
N GLY A 333 -15.75 2.87 21.63
CA GLY A 333 -16.54 2.06 22.54
C GLY A 333 -17.47 1.07 21.84
N SER A 334 -18.35 0.46 22.60
CA SER A 334 -19.39 -0.46 22.11
C SER A 334 -20.76 0.19 22.23
N TYR A 335 -21.57 0.07 21.18
CA TYR A 335 -22.86 0.73 21.07
C TYR A 335 -23.96 -0.21 20.58
N ASP A 336 -25.18 0.09 21.04
CA ASP A 336 -26.41 -0.57 20.64
C ASP A 336 -27.34 0.46 20.00
N MET A 337 -28.06 0.09 18.95
CA MET A 337 -29.09 0.93 18.32
C MET A 337 -30.45 0.23 18.32
N LYS A 338 -31.51 0.98 18.64
CA LYS A 338 -32.91 0.53 18.62
C LYS A 338 -33.69 1.29 17.56
N VAL A 339 -34.44 0.58 16.72
CA VAL A 339 -35.30 1.15 15.67
C VAL A 339 -36.75 0.89 16.03
N VAL A 340 -37.58 1.93 16.05
CA VAL A 340 -38.99 1.87 16.46
C VAL A 340 -39.88 2.51 15.39
N PRO A 341 -40.80 1.78 14.75
CA PRO A 341 -41.78 2.37 13.83
C PRO A 341 -42.70 3.35 14.55
N VAL A 342 -43.14 4.38 13.83
CA VAL A 342 -44.05 5.39 14.37
C VAL A 342 -45.33 5.46 13.53
N SER A 343 -46.47 5.50 14.20
CA SER A 343 -47.78 5.68 13.59
C SER A 343 -48.56 6.75 14.32
N LYS A 344 -49.08 7.74 13.58
CA LYS A 344 -49.93 8.82 14.15
C LYS A 344 -49.27 9.48 15.37
N GLY A 345 -47.96 9.74 15.29
CA GLY A 345 -47.16 10.35 16.36
C GLY A 345 -46.88 9.44 17.57
N LYS A 346 -47.16 8.13 17.49
CA LYS A 346 -46.92 7.17 18.57
C LYS A 346 -45.98 6.05 18.11
N GLU A 347 -45.01 5.74 18.96
CA GLU A 347 -44.12 4.61 18.78
C GLU A 347 -44.85 3.27 18.91
N ILE A 348 -44.53 2.35 18.01
CA ILE A 348 -45.07 0.99 18.00
C ILE A 348 -44.00 0.04 18.53
N GLU A 349 -43.76 0.09 19.85
CA GLU A 349 -42.70 -0.68 20.53
C GLU A 349 -42.78 -2.20 20.29
N ALA A 350 -43.99 -2.73 20.07
CA ALA A 350 -44.18 -4.15 19.73
C ALA A 350 -43.48 -4.57 18.42
N ASN A 351 -43.21 -3.62 17.53
CA ASN A 351 -42.52 -3.85 16.27
C ASN A 351 -41.08 -3.31 16.28
N ALA A 352 -40.58 -2.81 17.41
CA ALA A 352 -39.20 -2.33 17.53
C ALA A 352 -38.19 -3.47 17.40
N ASN A 353 -37.00 -3.17 16.88
CA ASN A 353 -35.88 -4.11 16.86
C ASN A 353 -34.57 -3.43 17.27
N GLU A 354 -33.59 -4.23 17.70
CA GLU A 354 -32.32 -3.78 18.26
C GLU A 354 -31.13 -4.47 17.59
N ALA A 355 -30.07 -3.69 17.38
CA ALA A 355 -28.74 -4.19 17.06
C ALA A 355 -27.78 -3.82 18.19
N THR A 356 -26.88 -4.72 18.56
CA THR A 356 -26.00 -4.55 19.73
C THR A 356 -24.54 -4.71 19.37
N ALA A 357 -23.65 -4.27 20.26
CA ALA A 357 -22.21 -4.54 20.18
C ALA A 357 -21.50 -4.00 18.92
N MET A 358 -21.97 -2.88 18.35
CA MET A 358 -21.24 -2.18 17.28
C MET A 358 -19.98 -1.54 17.86
N ALA A 359 -18.81 -1.96 17.35
CA ALA A 359 -17.52 -1.46 17.80
C ALA A 359 -17.14 -0.16 17.08
N VAL A 360 -17.11 0.94 17.83
CA VAL A 360 -16.73 2.28 17.37
C VAL A 360 -15.28 2.55 17.75
N GLN A 361 -14.53 3.14 16.81
CA GLN A 361 -13.12 3.50 16.97
C GLN A 361 -12.95 5.02 16.81
N ASN A 362 -11.80 5.56 17.22
CA ASN A 362 -11.48 6.96 16.98
C ASN A 362 -10.81 7.12 15.62
N TYR A 363 -10.99 8.27 14.97
CA TYR A 363 -10.09 8.64 13.86
C TYR A 363 -8.64 8.73 14.35
N ASP A 364 -7.68 8.35 13.48
CA ASP A 364 -6.26 8.54 13.72
C ASP A 364 -5.91 10.04 13.66
N ARG A 365 -5.44 10.58 14.78
CA ARG A 365 -5.07 11.99 14.96
C ARG A 365 -3.56 12.20 14.90
N SER A 366 -2.84 11.29 14.26
CA SER A 366 -1.44 11.51 13.86
C SER A 366 -1.40 12.66 12.84
N GLY A 367 -0.36 13.48 12.87
CA GLY A 367 -0.19 14.58 11.91
C GLY A 367 0.06 15.95 12.53
N PHE A 368 0.52 16.89 11.71
CA PHE A 368 0.86 18.24 12.13
C PHE A 368 -0.36 19.07 12.55
N ALA A 369 -1.56 18.80 12.04
CA ALA A 369 -2.78 19.47 12.48
C ALA A 369 -3.07 19.29 13.98
N HIS A 370 -2.50 18.24 14.58
CA HIS A 370 -2.64 17.87 15.99
C HIS A 370 -1.38 18.16 16.82
N LEU A 371 -0.29 18.63 16.21
CA LEU A 371 0.93 18.96 16.95
C LEU A 371 0.70 20.20 17.82
N ASN A 372 0.77 20.01 19.14
CA ASN A 372 0.52 21.05 20.14
C ASN A 372 -0.85 21.74 19.96
N ASN A 373 -1.81 21.05 19.35
CA ASN A 373 -3.16 21.52 19.10
C ASN A 373 -4.16 20.42 19.48
N LYS A 374 -5.34 20.79 19.97
CA LYS A 374 -6.36 19.84 20.44
C LYS A 374 -7.72 20.17 19.88
N GLY A 375 -8.43 19.16 19.38
CA GLY A 375 -9.75 19.28 18.79
C GLY A 375 -9.74 20.19 17.56
N VAL A 376 -9.37 19.64 16.40
CA VAL A 376 -9.59 20.33 15.12
C VAL A 376 -11.10 20.34 14.83
N GLY A 377 -11.62 21.44 14.26
CA GLY A 377 -13.05 21.54 13.93
C GLY A 377 -13.98 21.60 15.16
N ALA A 378 -15.19 21.06 15.03
CA ALA A 378 -16.25 21.06 16.03
C ALA A 378 -16.17 19.91 17.06
N TYR A 379 -15.21 19.00 16.90
CA TYR A 379 -15.07 17.79 17.69
C TYR A 379 -13.90 17.85 18.69
N ASN A 380 -14.03 17.14 19.79
CA ASN A 380 -12.93 16.87 20.71
C ASN A 380 -12.08 15.71 20.18
N ASP A 381 -10.87 15.53 20.74
CA ASP A 381 -9.95 14.45 20.35
C ASP A 381 -10.46 13.03 20.68
N ASN A 382 -11.55 12.92 21.43
CA ASN A 382 -12.21 11.65 21.73
C ASN A 382 -13.42 11.36 20.83
N GLY A 383 -13.67 12.21 19.82
CA GLY A 383 -14.76 12.09 18.85
C GLY A 383 -16.10 12.67 19.27
N THR A 384 -16.28 13.15 20.51
CA THR A 384 -17.54 13.82 20.87
C THR A 384 -17.54 15.27 20.42
N LEU A 385 -18.71 15.81 20.09
CA LEU A 385 -18.88 17.24 19.85
C LEU A 385 -18.37 18.08 21.04
N LYS A 386 -17.79 19.24 20.72
CA LYS A 386 -17.45 20.26 21.71
C LYS A 386 -18.71 20.83 22.37
N SER A 387 -18.55 21.36 23.57
CA SER A 387 -19.63 22.07 24.27
C SER A 387 -20.16 23.22 23.41
N ASP A 388 -21.48 23.39 23.39
CA ASP A 388 -22.20 24.44 22.67
C ASP A 388 -21.98 24.45 21.14
N ALA A 389 -21.45 23.36 20.56
CA ALA A 389 -21.34 23.19 19.13
C ALA A 389 -22.72 23.35 18.45
N ARG A 390 -22.73 24.14 17.37
CA ARG A 390 -23.91 24.36 16.52
C ARG A 390 -23.90 23.31 15.44
N ILE A 391 -24.98 22.53 15.33
CA ILE A 391 -25.12 21.52 14.27
C ILE A 391 -26.14 22.03 13.27
N ILE A 392 -25.80 21.98 11.99
CA ILE A 392 -26.75 22.25 10.90
C ILE A 392 -26.74 21.09 9.89
N TYR A 393 -27.90 20.79 9.32
CA TYR A 393 -28.08 19.72 8.34
C TYR A 393 -28.35 20.28 6.96
N VAL A 394 -27.51 19.89 6.00
CA VAL A 394 -27.53 20.37 4.62
C VAL A 394 -27.86 19.21 3.68
N THR A 395 -28.95 19.39 2.96
CA THR A 395 -29.41 18.55 1.84
C THR A 395 -29.58 19.46 0.62
N ALA A 396 -29.81 18.90 -0.56
CA ALA A 396 -30.20 19.68 -1.74
C ALA A 396 -31.39 20.63 -1.45
N GLN A 397 -32.35 20.20 -0.64
CA GLN A 397 -33.55 20.98 -0.32
C GLN A 397 -33.32 22.04 0.77
N THR A 398 -32.36 21.82 1.67
CA THR A 398 -32.15 22.69 2.84
C THR A 398 -30.96 23.64 2.71
N ALA A 399 -30.07 23.47 1.73
CA ALA A 399 -28.87 24.30 1.60
C ALA A 399 -29.17 25.81 1.53
N LYS A 400 -30.29 26.21 0.90
CA LYS A 400 -30.79 27.59 0.83
C LYS A 400 -31.52 28.10 2.07
N THR A 401 -32.05 27.19 2.89
CA THR A 401 -33.08 27.51 3.90
C THR A 401 -32.67 27.14 5.32
N VAL A 402 -31.58 26.39 5.49
CA VAL A 402 -31.02 26.04 6.79
C VAL A 402 -30.70 27.30 7.58
N THR A 403 -31.01 27.30 8.88
CA THR A 403 -30.84 28.46 9.74
C THR A 403 -29.89 28.20 10.90
N CYS A 404 -29.17 29.23 11.33
CA CYS A 404 -28.39 29.20 12.56
C CYS A 404 -28.32 30.59 13.19
N ASP A 405 -28.52 30.64 14.51
CA ASP A 405 -28.28 31.83 15.31
C ASP A 405 -26.79 32.03 15.54
N VAL A 406 -26.24 33.07 14.92
CA VAL A 406 -24.81 33.41 14.94
C VAL A 406 -24.61 34.74 15.64
N LYS A 407 -23.63 34.82 16.54
CA LYS A 407 -23.21 36.08 17.16
C LYS A 407 -22.50 36.95 16.12
N THR A 408 -23.05 38.12 15.84
CA THR A 408 -22.56 39.04 14.78
C THR A 408 -22.00 40.35 15.31
N GLY A 409 -21.92 40.51 16.64
CA GLY A 409 -21.26 41.65 17.28
C GLY A 409 -20.76 41.33 18.69
N SER A 410 -20.01 42.26 19.30
CA SER A 410 -19.32 42.01 20.58
C SER A 410 -20.24 41.70 21.75
N LYS A 411 -21.45 42.30 21.78
CA LYS A 411 -22.43 42.07 22.85
C LYS A 411 -23.06 40.68 22.70
N ALA A 412 -23.28 39.98 23.82
CA ALA A 412 -23.90 38.65 23.82
C ALA A 412 -25.30 38.62 23.17
N THR A 413 -26.02 39.74 23.22
CA THR A 413 -27.35 39.91 22.61
C THR A 413 -27.32 40.16 21.10
N ASN A 414 -26.15 40.39 20.51
CA ASN A 414 -26.02 40.64 19.07
C ASN A 414 -25.98 39.32 18.31
N VAL A 415 -27.12 38.63 18.31
CA VAL A 415 -27.33 37.37 17.61
C VAL A 415 -28.21 37.63 16.39
N THR A 416 -27.82 37.04 15.26
CA THR A 416 -28.57 37.11 14.01
C THR A 416 -28.91 35.68 13.58
N THR A 417 -30.18 35.42 13.30
CA THR A 417 -30.59 34.19 12.62
C THR A 417 -30.18 34.30 11.15
N CYS A 418 -29.09 33.63 10.79
CA CYS A 418 -28.63 33.53 9.41
C CYS A 418 -29.39 32.40 8.70
N THR A 419 -29.70 32.58 7.41
CA THR A 419 -30.39 31.58 6.57
C THR A 419 -29.54 31.31 5.33
N GLY A 420 -29.34 30.04 4.99
CA GLY A 420 -28.47 29.59 3.90
C GLY A 420 -27.08 29.18 4.37
N LEU A 421 -26.51 28.14 3.76
CA LEU A 421 -25.23 27.55 4.16
C LEU A 421 -24.07 28.56 4.10
N GLN A 422 -23.81 29.16 2.93
CA GLN A 422 -22.70 30.09 2.76
C GLN A 422 -22.93 31.35 3.58
N SER A 423 -24.17 31.81 3.71
CA SER A 423 -24.54 32.95 4.55
C SER A 423 -24.23 32.71 6.04
N ILE A 424 -24.46 31.50 6.56
CA ILE A 424 -24.07 31.13 7.93
C ILE A 424 -22.54 31.14 8.07
N ILE A 425 -21.81 30.52 7.14
CA ILE A 425 -20.33 30.49 7.19
C ILE A 425 -19.74 31.91 7.11
N ASN A 426 -20.32 32.78 6.26
CA ASN A 426 -19.93 34.19 6.16
C ASN A 426 -20.18 34.98 7.45
N ALA A 427 -21.15 34.58 8.27
CA ALA A 427 -21.37 35.21 9.57
C ALA A 427 -20.24 34.89 10.57
N TYR A 428 -19.67 33.68 10.52
CA TYR A 428 -18.51 33.27 11.33
C TYR A 428 -17.25 34.07 10.96
N GLN A 429 -17.08 34.43 9.69
CA GLN A 429 -15.96 35.28 9.23
C GLN A 429 -15.87 36.62 9.98
N LYS A 430 -16.97 37.13 10.54
CA LYS A 430 -16.96 38.39 11.31
C LYS A 430 -16.14 38.30 12.62
N GLY A 431 -15.85 37.08 13.10
CA GLY A 431 -15.00 36.81 14.25
C GLY A 431 -15.63 37.09 15.61
N TYR A 432 -16.97 37.17 15.69
CA TYR A 432 -17.70 37.37 16.95
C TYR A 432 -18.30 36.08 17.51
N GLU A 433 -18.63 35.14 16.63
CA GLU A 433 -19.05 33.80 17.01
C GLU A 433 -17.82 32.95 17.34
N THR A 434 -17.89 32.24 18.46
CA THR A 434 -16.79 31.40 18.95
C THR A 434 -17.26 30.00 19.30
N ARG A 435 -18.58 29.75 19.28
CA ARG A 435 -19.12 28.39 19.40
C ARG A 435 -18.73 27.62 18.13
N PRO A 436 -18.30 26.35 18.23
CA PRO A 436 -17.98 25.55 17.06
C PRO A 436 -19.18 25.33 16.14
N LEU A 437 -18.94 25.11 14.85
CA LEU A 437 -19.97 24.78 13.87
C LEU A 437 -19.69 23.43 13.23
N ASP A 438 -20.66 22.54 13.29
CA ASP A 438 -20.67 21.26 12.60
C ASP A 438 -21.71 21.30 11.48
N VAL A 439 -21.25 21.24 10.23
CA VAL A 439 -22.08 21.23 9.03
C VAL A 439 -22.17 19.81 8.52
N ARG A 440 -23.37 19.23 8.58
CA ARG A 440 -23.64 17.84 8.19
C ARG A 440 -24.27 17.78 6.81
N PHE A 441 -23.51 17.33 5.82
CA PHE A 441 -24.03 17.07 4.48
C PHE A 441 -24.70 15.70 4.41
N ILE A 442 -25.91 15.67 3.84
CA ILE A 442 -26.72 14.46 3.69
C ILE A 442 -27.12 14.33 2.22
N GLY A 443 -26.75 13.19 1.62
CA GLY A 443 -27.00 12.88 0.21
C GLY A 443 -26.16 13.74 -0.73
N LEU A 444 -26.66 13.92 -1.95
CA LEU A 444 -26.03 14.74 -2.97
C LEU A 444 -26.45 16.21 -2.79
N VAL A 445 -25.47 17.10 -2.70
CA VAL A 445 -25.66 18.56 -2.72
C VAL A 445 -24.91 19.12 -3.92
N GLU A 446 -25.65 19.80 -4.79
CA GLU A 446 -25.11 20.43 -5.99
C GLU A 446 -24.84 21.91 -5.79
N LYS A 447 -23.97 22.48 -6.62
CA LYS A 447 -23.69 23.91 -6.62
C LYS A 447 -24.96 24.77 -6.66
N ASP A 448 -25.93 24.39 -7.48
CA ASP A 448 -27.17 25.14 -7.67
C ASP A 448 -28.14 25.03 -6.48
N ASP A 449 -27.92 24.09 -5.56
CA ASP A 449 -28.67 23.97 -4.31
C ASP A 449 -28.26 25.02 -3.28
N LEU A 450 -27.02 25.53 -3.36
CA LEU A 450 -26.47 26.48 -2.39
C LEU A 450 -27.17 27.85 -2.45
N ASP A 451 -27.24 28.53 -1.31
CA ASP A 451 -27.73 29.93 -1.24
C ASP A 451 -26.81 30.89 -2.00
N ALA A 452 -25.50 30.68 -1.83
CA ALA A 452 -24.45 31.44 -2.48
C ALA A 452 -23.14 30.63 -2.45
N ILE A 453 -22.17 31.12 -3.21
CA ILE A 453 -20.76 30.76 -3.08
C ILE A 453 -19.98 32.04 -2.84
N SER A 454 -18.97 32.00 -1.96
CA SER A 454 -18.12 33.16 -1.69
C SER A 454 -16.73 33.05 -2.32
N SER A 455 -16.45 31.94 -3.01
CA SER A 455 -15.37 31.82 -3.99
C SER A 455 -15.93 31.61 -5.39
N SER A 456 -15.58 32.49 -6.33
CA SER A 456 -15.96 32.32 -7.74
C SER A 456 -15.07 31.32 -8.48
N SER A 457 -13.89 30.98 -7.95
CA SER A 457 -12.99 29.96 -8.49
C SER A 457 -13.29 28.59 -7.91
N GLU A 458 -13.46 28.50 -6.59
CA GLU A 458 -13.60 27.20 -5.90
C GLU A 458 -15.05 26.81 -5.62
N GLY A 459 -15.89 27.75 -5.15
CA GLY A 459 -17.21 27.46 -4.61
C GLY A 459 -17.37 27.86 -3.14
N LEU A 460 -17.68 26.89 -2.27
CA LEU A 460 -17.99 27.16 -0.86
C LEU A 460 -16.73 27.65 -0.14
N GLN A 461 -16.82 28.78 0.57
CA GLN A 461 -15.67 29.39 1.23
C GLN A 461 -15.81 29.42 2.75
N ILE A 462 -14.80 28.93 3.45
CA ILE A 462 -14.55 29.13 4.88
C ILE A 462 -13.45 30.18 5.00
N LYS A 463 -13.80 31.36 5.54
CA LYS A 463 -12.84 32.45 5.68
C LYS A 463 -12.80 33.02 7.08
N GLY A 464 -11.59 33.18 7.61
CA GLY A 464 -11.36 33.90 8.86
C GLY A 464 -11.32 35.41 8.69
N LYS A 465 -11.56 36.15 9.79
CA LYS A 465 -11.48 37.62 9.80
C LYS A 465 -10.09 38.12 9.45
N ASN A 466 -9.09 37.49 10.06
CA ASN A 466 -7.65 37.78 9.96
C ASN A 466 -6.90 36.46 9.72
N ALA A 467 -5.64 36.52 9.26
CA ALA A 467 -4.75 35.37 9.17
C ALA A 467 -4.87 34.45 10.40
N TYR A 468 -4.98 33.14 10.17
CA TYR A 468 -5.04 32.11 11.22
C TYR A 468 -6.19 32.27 12.24
N SER A 469 -7.35 32.81 11.87
CA SER A 469 -8.50 32.96 12.77
C SER A 469 -9.05 31.59 13.20
N ASN A 470 -9.10 31.30 14.50
CA ASN A 470 -9.72 30.07 15.01
C ASN A 470 -11.23 30.06 14.75
N LEU A 471 -11.70 29.14 13.90
CA LEU A 471 -13.12 29.03 13.53
C LEU A 471 -13.81 27.79 14.14
N TYR A 472 -13.08 26.70 14.36
CA TYR A 472 -13.64 25.43 14.87
C TYR A 472 -14.84 24.94 14.04
N ILE A 473 -14.67 24.94 12.72
CA ILE A 473 -15.70 24.50 11.77
C ILE A 473 -15.35 23.09 11.30
N THR A 474 -16.32 22.18 11.38
CA THR A 474 -16.27 20.88 10.70
C THR A 474 -17.27 20.88 9.55
N LEU A 475 -16.81 20.45 8.38
CA LEU A 475 -17.67 20.00 7.30
C LEU A 475 -17.63 18.48 7.31
N GLU A 476 -18.75 17.82 7.59
CA GLU A 476 -18.83 16.36 7.63
C GLU A 476 -19.95 15.80 6.77
N GLY A 477 -19.69 14.68 6.08
CA GLY A 477 -20.73 13.91 5.42
C GLY A 477 -21.32 12.86 6.34
N ILE A 478 -22.63 12.60 6.19
CA ILE A 478 -23.34 11.56 6.93
C ILE A 478 -23.54 10.34 6.02
N GLY A 479 -23.25 9.14 6.51
CA GLY A 479 -23.37 7.90 5.74
C GLY A 479 -22.23 7.69 4.72
N ASP A 480 -22.50 6.84 3.73
CA ASP A 480 -21.60 6.48 2.63
C ASP A 480 -21.93 7.23 1.32
N ASP A 481 -22.96 8.08 1.31
CA ASP A 481 -23.53 8.70 0.11
C ASP A 481 -23.54 10.24 0.14
N ALA A 482 -22.93 10.86 1.15
CA ALA A 482 -22.74 12.30 1.20
C ALA A 482 -21.75 12.76 0.12
N THR A 483 -22.21 13.58 -0.81
CA THR A 483 -21.47 13.99 -2.01
C THR A 483 -21.73 15.46 -2.34
N LEU A 484 -20.66 16.19 -2.62
CA LEU A 484 -20.70 17.55 -3.17
C LEU A 484 -20.42 17.48 -4.67
N ARG A 485 -21.24 18.13 -5.50
CA ARG A 485 -21.04 18.14 -6.96
C ARG A 485 -21.10 19.52 -7.57
N GLY A 486 -20.15 19.81 -8.45
CA GLY A 486 -20.13 21.05 -9.24
C GLY A 486 -19.42 22.23 -8.55
N PHE A 487 -18.87 22.02 -7.35
CA PHE A 487 -18.13 23.01 -6.57
C PHE A 487 -17.09 22.33 -5.67
N GLY A 488 -16.02 23.05 -5.37
CA GLY A 488 -15.00 22.71 -4.38
C GLY A 488 -15.06 23.62 -3.14
N LEU A 489 -14.02 23.55 -2.33
CA LEU A 489 -13.93 24.22 -1.03
C LEU A 489 -12.71 25.14 -0.97
N LEU A 490 -12.91 26.40 -0.59
CA LEU A 490 -11.83 27.35 -0.30
C LEU A 490 -11.74 27.62 1.20
N VAL A 491 -10.58 27.35 1.80
CA VAL A 491 -10.25 27.75 3.17
C VAL A 491 -9.21 28.85 3.14
N ARG A 492 -9.50 29.99 3.79
CA ARG A 492 -8.61 31.16 3.81
C ARG A 492 -8.58 31.83 5.18
N ASN A 493 -7.41 32.26 5.62
CA ASN A 493 -7.20 32.97 6.88
C ASN A 493 -7.74 32.22 8.11
N ALA A 494 -7.86 30.89 8.04
CA ALA A 494 -8.62 30.11 9.00
C ALA A 494 -7.72 29.17 9.81
N ALA A 495 -8.14 28.90 11.04
CA ALA A 495 -7.54 27.87 11.85
C ALA A 495 -8.57 26.94 12.49
N ASN A 496 -8.16 25.70 12.75
CA ASN A 496 -9.00 24.64 13.30
C ASN A 496 -10.23 24.34 12.43
N VAL A 497 -9.99 23.88 11.21
CA VAL A 497 -11.04 23.42 10.26
C VAL A 497 -10.84 21.93 9.97
N GLU A 498 -11.92 21.16 10.01
CA GLU A 498 -11.95 19.73 9.73
C GLU A 498 -12.86 19.46 8.53
N LEU A 499 -12.40 18.67 7.56
CA LEU A 499 -13.18 18.23 6.40
C LEU A 499 -13.20 16.71 6.40
N ARG A 500 -14.37 16.07 6.50
CA ARG A 500 -14.46 14.62 6.64
C ARG A 500 -15.66 13.90 6.03
N ASN A 501 -15.44 12.67 5.59
CA ASN A 501 -16.49 11.71 5.22
C ASN A 501 -17.48 12.17 4.13
N PHE A 502 -17.03 12.93 3.12
CA PHE A 502 -17.83 13.25 1.94
C PHE A 502 -17.02 13.13 0.64
N ALA A 503 -17.73 13.03 -0.48
CA ALA A 503 -17.13 12.98 -1.81
C ALA A 503 -17.17 14.35 -2.47
N ILE A 504 -16.21 14.65 -3.33
CA ILE A 504 -16.26 15.82 -4.23
C ILE A 504 -16.16 15.34 -5.67
N MET A 505 -17.17 15.69 -6.46
CA MET A 505 -17.26 15.39 -7.89
C MET A 505 -17.38 16.69 -8.69
N ARG A 506 -16.66 16.80 -9.81
CA ARG A 506 -16.74 17.98 -10.69
C ARG A 506 -16.52 19.29 -9.92
N CYS A 507 -15.53 19.31 -9.02
CA CYS A 507 -15.09 20.56 -8.42
C CYS A 507 -14.71 21.57 -9.51
N MET A 508 -14.80 22.86 -9.18
CA MET A 508 -14.58 23.93 -10.15
C MET A 508 -13.10 24.01 -10.53
N ASP A 509 -12.31 24.79 -9.81
CA ASP A 509 -10.86 24.85 -10.00
C ASP A 509 -10.17 23.76 -9.16
N ASP A 510 -10.09 23.98 -7.85
CA ASP A 510 -9.62 23.00 -6.87
C ASP A 510 -10.78 22.28 -6.16
N CYS A 511 -10.60 21.01 -5.81
CA CYS A 511 -11.55 20.30 -4.95
C CYS A 511 -11.49 20.80 -3.49
N VAL A 512 -10.28 20.91 -2.93
CA VAL A 512 -9.99 21.60 -1.67
C VAL A 512 -8.78 22.50 -1.89
N SER A 513 -8.99 23.81 -1.74
CA SER A 513 -7.94 24.83 -1.79
C SER A 513 -7.73 25.42 -0.40
N LEU A 514 -6.57 25.17 0.20
CA LEU A 514 -6.12 25.86 1.40
C LEU A 514 -5.27 27.06 0.98
N ASP A 515 -5.95 28.12 0.57
CA ASP A 515 -5.33 29.32 0.03
C ASP A 515 -5.40 30.48 1.02
N THR A 516 -4.19 30.72 1.52
CA THR A 516 -3.63 31.80 2.32
C THR A 516 -3.87 31.76 3.83
N ASP A 517 -2.77 31.81 4.59
CA ASP A 517 -2.73 32.02 6.05
C ASP A 517 -3.63 31.08 6.86
N ASN A 518 -3.59 29.78 6.53
CA ASN A 518 -4.34 28.75 7.25
C ASN A 518 -3.50 28.03 8.29
N LYS A 519 -4.11 27.51 9.36
CA LYS A 519 -3.39 26.73 10.39
C LYS A 519 -4.21 25.62 11.04
N PHE A 520 -3.63 24.46 11.30
CA PHE A 520 -4.35 23.35 11.97
C PHE A 520 -5.60 22.94 11.19
N ILE A 521 -5.40 22.50 9.95
CA ILE A 521 -6.47 22.03 9.07
C ILE A 521 -6.30 20.52 8.87
N TRP A 522 -7.40 19.79 8.99
CA TRP A 522 -7.42 18.35 8.82
C TRP A 522 -8.38 17.96 7.70
N VAL A 523 -7.83 17.40 6.62
CA VAL A 523 -8.58 16.96 5.44
C VAL A 523 -8.49 15.44 5.41
N HIS A 524 -9.58 14.74 5.73
CA HIS A 524 -9.50 13.29 5.88
C HIS A 524 -10.74 12.49 5.50
N HIS A 525 -10.53 11.24 5.07
CA HIS A 525 -11.64 10.33 4.70
C HIS A 525 -12.57 10.93 3.63
N LEU A 526 -12.01 11.69 2.69
CA LEU A 526 -12.72 12.20 1.52
C LEU A 526 -12.48 11.31 0.31
N ASP A 527 -13.49 11.20 -0.56
CA ASP A 527 -13.35 10.64 -1.90
C ASP A 527 -13.27 11.81 -2.90
N PHE A 528 -12.17 11.91 -3.64
CA PHE A 528 -11.98 12.90 -4.69
C PHE A 528 -12.10 12.26 -6.06
N PHE A 529 -12.99 12.79 -6.89
CA PHE A 529 -13.16 12.39 -8.28
C PHE A 529 -12.71 13.51 -9.22
N TYR A 530 -12.84 13.30 -10.54
CA TYR A 530 -12.49 14.32 -11.53
C TYR A 530 -13.09 15.70 -11.23
N GLY A 531 -12.26 16.73 -11.36
CA GLY A 531 -12.68 18.12 -11.44
C GLY A 531 -13.33 18.45 -12.80
N GLN A 532 -13.77 19.69 -12.93
CA GLN A 532 -14.19 20.24 -14.22
C GLN A 532 -12.96 20.43 -15.11
N LYS A 533 -13.11 20.23 -16.42
CA LYS A 533 -12.03 20.48 -17.36
C LYS A 533 -11.63 21.96 -17.29
N GLY A 534 -10.37 22.22 -16.96
CA GLY A 534 -9.79 23.56 -16.94
C GLY A 534 -9.39 24.07 -18.33
N SER A 535 -8.76 25.25 -18.38
CA SER A 535 -8.32 25.87 -19.63
C SER A 535 -7.00 25.31 -20.15
N ASP A 536 -6.14 24.81 -19.26
CA ASP A 536 -4.81 24.31 -19.61
C ASP A 536 -4.86 22.86 -20.10
N ALA A 537 -3.91 22.50 -20.96
CA ALA A 537 -3.88 21.17 -21.58
C ALA A 537 -3.73 20.02 -20.57
N ASP A 538 -3.12 20.28 -19.41
CA ASP A 538 -2.93 19.32 -18.32
C ASP A 538 -4.09 19.34 -17.29
N GLN A 539 -5.14 20.14 -17.51
CA GLN A 539 -6.33 20.25 -16.66
C GLN A 539 -7.53 19.42 -17.17
N ALA A 540 -7.28 18.38 -17.97
CA ALA A 540 -8.35 17.52 -18.49
C ALA A 540 -9.17 16.84 -17.38
N LYS A 541 -8.52 16.54 -16.24
CA LYS A 541 -9.07 15.88 -15.04
C LYS A 541 -9.42 16.86 -13.90
N GLY A 542 -9.38 18.17 -14.12
CA GLY A 542 -9.42 19.21 -13.08
C GLY A 542 -8.09 19.96 -12.93
N ASP A 543 -8.09 21.07 -12.20
CA ASP A 543 -6.84 21.65 -11.67
C ASP A 543 -6.36 20.89 -10.43
N GLY A 544 -6.27 21.52 -9.26
CA GLY A 544 -5.79 20.88 -8.04
C GLY A 544 -6.86 20.03 -7.34
N THR A 545 -6.46 18.95 -6.70
CA THR A 545 -7.41 18.18 -5.86
C THR A 545 -7.36 18.66 -4.41
N THR A 546 -6.19 18.69 -3.80
CA THR A 546 -5.96 19.21 -2.44
C THR A 546 -4.74 20.09 -2.44
N ASP A 547 -4.91 21.36 -2.81
CA ASP A 547 -3.80 22.30 -2.85
C ASP A 547 -3.62 23.06 -1.54
N ILE A 548 -2.37 23.30 -1.17
CA ILE A 548 -1.95 24.02 0.04
C ILE A 548 -1.04 25.16 -0.38
N LYS A 549 -1.50 26.40 -0.19
CA LYS A 549 -0.86 27.60 -0.75
C LYS A 549 -0.64 28.67 0.32
N ASP A 550 0.27 29.59 0.01
CA ASP A 550 0.40 30.92 0.62
C ASP A 550 0.44 30.92 2.16
N ASP A 551 1.49 30.32 2.72
CA ASP A 551 1.77 30.31 4.16
C ASP A 551 0.75 29.53 5.03
N SER A 552 0.08 28.53 4.45
CA SER A 552 -0.70 27.56 5.22
C SER A 552 0.22 26.59 6.01
N GLN A 553 -0.06 26.38 7.29
CA GLN A 553 0.83 25.72 8.25
C GLN A 553 0.12 24.64 9.08
N TYR A 554 0.85 23.61 9.52
CA TYR A 554 0.32 22.56 10.40
C TYR A 554 -0.93 21.90 9.81
N ILE A 555 -0.77 21.33 8.62
CA ILE A 555 -1.85 20.72 7.84
C ILE A 555 -1.64 19.22 7.80
N THR A 556 -2.73 18.47 7.94
CA THR A 556 -2.75 17.02 7.80
C THR A 556 -3.75 16.62 6.72
N VAL A 557 -3.26 15.93 5.69
CA VAL A 557 -4.07 15.36 4.60
C VAL A 557 -3.99 13.85 4.74
N ALA A 558 -5.04 13.21 5.22
CA ALA A 558 -4.96 11.83 5.68
C ALA A 558 -6.12 10.95 5.25
N TYR A 559 -5.87 9.68 4.91
CA TYR A 559 -6.95 8.74 4.59
C TYR A 559 -7.90 9.25 3.50
N ASN A 560 -7.45 10.01 2.53
CA ASN A 560 -8.28 10.41 1.38
C ASN A 560 -8.07 9.45 0.21
N HIS A 561 -9.12 9.20 -0.58
CA HIS A 561 -9.06 8.40 -1.79
C HIS A 561 -9.17 9.32 -3.00
N TYR A 562 -8.09 9.37 -3.80
CA TYR A 562 -8.00 10.12 -5.03
C TYR A 562 -8.27 9.18 -6.21
N PHE A 563 -9.45 9.27 -6.82
CA PHE A 563 -9.84 8.49 -7.98
C PHE A 563 -9.39 9.17 -9.27
N ASP A 564 -8.34 8.64 -9.87
CA ASP A 564 -7.83 9.04 -11.18
C ASP A 564 -7.62 10.57 -11.31
N SER A 565 -7.19 11.23 -10.24
CA SER A 565 -6.99 12.69 -10.23
C SER A 565 -5.80 13.11 -11.09
N GLY A 566 -5.91 14.24 -11.81
CA GLY A 566 -4.80 14.74 -12.64
C GLY A 566 -3.66 15.36 -11.82
N LYS A 567 -3.96 16.44 -11.11
CA LYS A 567 -3.00 17.16 -10.26
C LYS A 567 -3.46 17.05 -8.82
N SER A 568 -2.91 16.09 -8.08
CA SER A 568 -3.44 15.72 -6.76
C SER A 568 -3.19 16.81 -5.71
N SER A 569 -1.96 17.28 -5.54
CA SER A 569 -1.66 18.31 -4.54
C SER A 569 -0.43 19.14 -4.86
N LEU A 570 -0.63 20.43 -5.08
CA LEU A 570 0.42 21.43 -4.95
C LEU A 570 0.57 21.83 -3.47
N CYS A 571 1.76 21.61 -2.91
CA CYS A 571 2.06 21.93 -1.52
C CYS A 571 3.14 23.03 -1.47
N GLY A 572 2.69 24.28 -1.47
CA GLY A 572 3.54 25.46 -1.42
C GLY A 572 3.71 26.19 -2.75
N MET A 573 4.01 27.47 -2.60
CA MET A 573 4.20 28.48 -3.63
C MET A 573 5.66 28.94 -3.63
N LYS A 574 5.93 30.25 -3.49
CA LYS A 574 7.29 30.80 -3.67
C LYS A 574 7.71 31.79 -2.58
N SER A 575 6.79 32.24 -1.73
CA SER A 575 6.98 33.39 -0.84
C SER A 575 6.62 33.08 0.62
N GLU A 576 6.56 31.81 0.99
CA GLU A 576 6.35 31.38 2.38
C GLU A 576 7.38 32.02 3.31
N ALA A 577 6.92 32.45 4.49
CA ALA A 577 7.75 33.19 5.44
C ALA A 577 8.71 32.29 6.25
N GLY A 578 8.49 30.97 6.23
CA GLY A 578 9.31 29.99 6.92
C GLY A 578 8.98 28.56 6.50
N PRO A 579 9.62 27.55 7.11
CA PRO A 579 9.23 26.17 6.86
C PRO A 579 7.83 25.95 7.43
N ASN A 580 6.87 25.68 6.54
CA ASN A 580 5.54 25.24 6.93
C ASN A 580 5.55 23.71 7.03
N TYR A 581 4.93 23.20 8.10
CA TYR A 581 4.89 21.76 8.39
C TYR A 581 3.58 21.16 7.93
N ILE A 582 3.67 20.19 7.01
CA ILE A 582 2.51 19.49 6.42
C ILE A 582 2.79 17.99 6.44
N ASP A 583 1.75 17.19 6.58
CA ASP A 583 1.86 15.75 6.37
C ASP A 583 0.75 15.16 5.50
N TYR A 584 1.14 14.12 4.76
CA TYR A 584 0.26 13.29 3.94
C TYR A 584 0.40 11.85 4.44
N HIS A 585 -0.68 11.24 4.94
CA HIS A 585 -0.61 9.84 5.36
C HIS A 585 -1.84 9.00 5.08
N HIS A 586 -1.61 7.72 4.79
CA HIS A 586 -2.67 6.74 4.50
C HIS A 586 -3.62 7.16 3.38
N ASN A 587 -3.22 8.09 2.50
CA ASN A 587 -3.99 8.42 1.32
C ASN A 587 -3.85 7.30 0.28
N TRP A 588 -4.90 7.09 -0.49
CA TRP A 588 -4.90 6.22 -1.66
C TRP A 588 -4.88 7.09 -2.91
N PHE A 589 -3.75 7.10 -3.61
CA PHE A 589 -3.62 7.71 -4.93
C PHE A 589 -3.89 6.61 -5.97
N ASP A 590 -5.15 6.48 -6.36
CA ASP A 590 -5.68 5.39 -7.17
C ASP A 590 -5.78 5.84 -8.63
N HIS A 591 -4.75 5.51 -9.40
CA HIS A 591 -4.56 5.85 -10.82
C HIS A 591 -4.41 7.34 -11.10
N SER A 592 -4.12 8.15 -10.08
CA SER A 592 -3.85 9.58 -10.22
C SER A 592 -2.57 9.87 -11.02
N ASP A 593 -2.51 10.98 -11.77
CA ASP A 593 -1.36 11.23 -12.64
C ASP A 593 -0.13 11.73 -11.87
N SER A 594 -0.27 12.79 -11.06
CA SER A 594 0.88 13.58 -10.59
C SER A 594 0.64 14.39 -9.31
N ARG A 595 1.74 14.93 -8.74
CA ARG A 595 1.76 15.86 -7.60
C ARG A 595 1.25 15.21 -6.31
N HIS A 596 1.97 14.21 -5.79
CA HIS A 596 1.52 13.41 -4.65
C HIS A 596 2.41 13.50 -3.37
N PRO A 597 2.69 14.68 -2.80
CA PRO A 597 2.47 16.04 -3.31
C PRO A 597 3.63 16.53 -4.22
N ARG A 598 3.45 17.67 -4.91
CA ARG A 598 4.56 18.51 -5.40
C ARG A 598 4.83 19.63 -4.41
N VAL A 599 5.98 19.58 -3.77
CA VAL A 599 6.34 20.46 -2.64
C VAL A 599 7.27 21.57 -3.07
N ARG A 600 6.97 22.80 -2.63
CA ARG A 600 7.85 23.97 -2.69
C ARG A 600 8.04 24.51 -1.28
N THR A 601 9.23 25.03 -0.96
CA THR A 601 9.59 25.80 0.25
C THR A 601 9.31 25.18 1.64
N MET A 602 8.46 24.15 1.72
CA MET A 602 7.88 23.58 2.93
C MET A 602 8.69 22.38 3.46
N SER A 603 8.39 22.00 4.70
CA SER A 603 8.86 20.78 5.37
C SER A 603 7.70 19.78 5.43
N VAL A 604 7.77 18.70 4.65
CA VAL A 604 6.62 17.81 4.46
C VAL A 604 6.96 16.37 4.83
N HIS A 605 6.11 15.75 5.64
CA HIS A 605 6.20 14.33 5.98
C HIS A 605 5.17 13.52 5.18
N VAL A 606 5.64 12.61 4.33
CA VAL A 606 4.81 11.79 3.44
C VAL A 606 4.99 10.34 3.86
N TRP A 607 4.00 9.75 4.52
CA TRP A 607 4.16 8.41 5.08
C TRP A 607 2.94 7.50 4.96
N ASN A 608 3.17 6.20 4.83
CA ASN A 608 2.11 5.19 4.73
C ASN A 608 1.04 5.46 3.65
N ASN A 609 1.34 6.21 2.59
CA ASN A 609 0.42 6.39 1.46
C ASN A 609 0.54 5.23 0.47
N TYR A 610 -0.57 4.89 -0.18
CA TYR A 610 -0.62 3.89 -1.24
C TYR A 610 -0.72 4.58 -2.61
N TYR A 611 0.31 4.42 -3.42
CA TYR A 611 0.40 4.91 -4.79
C TYR A 611 0.16 3.74 -5.73
N ASP A 612 -0.95 3.79 -6.45
CA ASP A 612 -1.51 2.65 -7.15
C ASP A 612 -1.78 3.01 -8.61
N GLY A 613 -0.88 2.67 -9.53
CA GLY A 613 -1.04 3.00 -10.96
C GLY A 613 -0.83 4.48 -11.29
N CYS A 614 0.06 5.17 -10.57
CA CYS A 614 0.29 6.61 -10.81
C CYS A 614 1.07 6.87 -12.12
N ALA A 615 0.40 7.48 -13.10
CA ALA A 615 0.86 7.50 -14.49
C ALA A 615 2.05 8.44 -14.80
N LYS A 616 2.28 9.50 -14.01
CA LYS A 616 3.39 10.44 -14.23
C LYS A 616 4.41 10.38 -13.09
N TYR A 617 4.10 10.89 -11.91
CA TYR A 617 5.04 10.85 -10.78
C TYR A 617 4.34 10.92 -9.42
N GLY A 618 4.99 10.37 -8.40
CA GLY A 618 4.57 10.43 -7.00
C GLY A 618 4.98 11.75 -6.34
N VAL A 619 5.95 11.68 -5.42
CA VAL A 619 6.40 12.82 -4.62
C VAL A 619 7.37 13.70 -5.41
N GLY A 620 7.10 14.99 -5.51
CA GLY A 620 8.01 15.96 -6.17
C GLY A 620 8.57 16.97 -5.18
N ALA A 621 9.88 17.20 -5.15
CA ALA A 621 10.50 18.24 -4.33
C ALA A 621 11.17 19.33 -5.18
N THR A 622 10.69 20.56 -5.04
CA THR A 622 11.21 21.74 -5.74
C THR A 622 11.43 22.91 -4.77
N THR A 623 12.03 23.98 -5.26
CA THR A 623 12.12 25.31 -4.64
C THR A 623 12.56 25.26 -3.17
N GLY A 624 13.63 24.53 -2.86
CA GLY A 624 14.20 24.53 -1.50
C GLY A 624 13.41 23.73 -0.45
N SER A 625 12.39 22.97 -0.83
CA SER A 625 11.61 22.13 0.10
C SER A 625 12.46 21.03 0.76
N SER A 626 11.98 20.52 1.91
CA SER A 626 12.50 19.31 2.57
C SER A 626 11.36 18.33 2.74
N VAL A 627 11.47 17.13 2.15
CA VAL A 627 10.40 16.12 2.18
C VAL A 627 10.94 14.82 2.78
N PHE A 628 10.31 14.33 3.84
CA PHE A 628 10.57 13.00 4.39
C PHE A 628 9.56 12.01 3.83
N VAL A 629 10.00 11.05 3.02
CA VAL A 629 9.17 10.02 2.39
C VAL A 629 9.41 8.70 3.11
N GLU A 630 8.49 8.32 4.00
CA GLU A 630 8.65 7.18 4.91
C GLU A 630 7.61 6.07 4.66
N ARG A 631 8.07 4.84 4.42
CA ARG A 631 7.23 3.63 4.45
C ARG A 631 5.96 3.69 3.58
N ASN A 632 6.02 4.38 2.45
CA ASN A 632 4.95 4.37 1.46
C ASN A 632 5.03 3.12 0.57
N TYR A 633 3.93 2.82 -0.11
CA TYR A 633 3.83 1.70 -1.05
C TYR A 633 3.57 2.20 -2.47
N PHE A 634 4.48 1.91 -3.39
CA PHE A 634 4.38 2.29 -4.80
C PHE A 634 4.18 1.04 -5.67
N ARG A 635 2.98 0.91 -6.26
CA ARG A 635 2.65 -0.05 -7.32
C ARG A 635 2.44 0.70 -8.62
N ALA A 636 3.05 0.21 -9.70
CA ALA A 636 2.93 0.73 -11.07
C ALA A 636 3.07 2.26 -11.17
N THR A 637 3.86 2.87 -10.29
CA THR A 637 4.01 4.32 -10.20
C THR A 637 5.17 4.75 -11.06
N LYS A 638 4.90 5.44 -12.18
CA LYS A 638 5.89 5.73 -13.22
C LYS A 638 7.15 6.35 -12.65
N ASP A 639 7.12 7.42 -11.87
CA ASP A 639 8.30 7.98 -11.21
C ASP A 639 7.97 8.20 -9.72
N PRO A 640 8.30 7.26 -8.80
CA PRO A 640 7.83 7.28 -7.39
C PRO A 640 8.14 8.57 -6.66
N MET A 641 9.32 9.13 -6.91
CA MET A 641 9.72 10.42 -6.38
C MET A 641 10.72 11.10 -7.33
N LEU A 642 10.70 12.43 -7.34
CA LEU A 642 11.55 13.25 -8.18
C LEU A 642 12.03 14.49 -7.42
N ILE A 643 13.28 14.88 -7.64
CA ILE A 643 13.81 16.20 -7.27
C ILE A 643 14.03 17.01 -8.54
N SER A 644 13.57 18.26 -8.54
CA SER A 644 13.65 19.12 -9.73
C SER A 644 15.08 19.32 -10.23
N GLN A 645 15.26 19.19 -11.55
CA GLN A 645 16.51 19.36 -12.31
C GLN A 645 17.67 18.44 -11.90
N GLN A 646 17.38 17.27 -11.32
CA GLN A 646 18.39 16.25 -11.02
C GLN A 646 17.78 14.84 -11.08
N GLY A 647 18.61 13.83 -10.92
CA GLY A 647 18.18 12.44 -10.96
C GLY A 647 17.49 12.12 -12.29
N THR A 648 16.29 11.57 -12.19
CA THR A 648 15.45 11.22 -13.33
C THR A 648 14.87 12.47 -14.00
N ASP A 649 14.58 13.54 -13.27
CA ASP A 649 14.05 14.79 -13.84
C ASP A 649 15.03 15.47 -14.81
N ALA A 650 16.34 15.32 -14.56
CA ALA A 650 17.38 15.82 -15.47
C ALA A 650 17.53 14.98 -16.76
N LYS A 651 16.87 13.82 -16.86
CA LYS A 651 16.92 12.95 -18.04
C LYS A 651 15.81 13.36 -19.01
N GLY A 652 16.14 14.20 -19.99
CA GLY A 652 15.22 14.62 -21.05
C GLY A 652 14.70 16.04 -20.86
N ASN A 653 13.41 16.28 -21.14
CA ASN A 653 12.83 17.63 -21.18
C ASN A 653 12.47 18.20 -19.80
N GLY A 654 12.60 17.41 -18.71
CA GLY A 654 12.15 17.77 -17.37
C GLY A 654 10.64 17.60 -17.17
N THR A 655 10.26 17.33 -15.92
CA THR A 655 8.88 17.14 -15.45
C THR A 655 8.34 18.42 -14.80
N PHE A 656 9.20 19.17 -14.11
CA PHE A 656 8.83 20.38 -13.40
C PHE A 656 9.02 21.65 -14.26
N SER A 657 8.56 22.78 -13.73
CA SER A 657 8.49 24.05 -14.46
C SER A 657 9.80 24.84 -14.37
N GLY A 658 10.95 24.13 -14.37
CA GLY A 658 12.28 24.72 -14.27
C GLY A 658 12.61 25.31 -12.89
N GLU A 659 11.89 24.94 -11.82
CA GLU A 659 12.27 25.35 -10.47
C GLU A 659 13.55 24.65 -10.00
N THR A 660 14.28 25.27 -9.07
CA THR A 660 15.41 24.64 -8.39
C THR A 660 14.96 23.41 -7.59
N GLY A 661 15.87 22.50 -7.27
CA GLY A 661 15.57 21.31 -6.48
C GLY A 661 15.17 21.64 -5.03
N GLY A 662 14.22 20.88 -4.48
CA GLY A 662 14.10 20.67 -3.03
C GLY A 662 14.98 19.49 -2.61
N MET A 663 14.74 18.85 -1.47
CA MET A 663 15.47 17.63 -1.08
C MET A 663 14.51 16.59 -0.50
N ILE A 664 14.65 15.34 -0.96
CA ILE A 664 13.88 14.20 -0.47
C ILE A 664 14.81 13.30 0.36
N LYS A 665 14.43 13.05 1.62
CA LYS A 665 14.95 11.96 2.45
C LYS A 665 13.98 10.78 2.32
N SER A 666 14.47 9.60 1.98
CA SER A 666 13.67 8.39 1.80
C SER A 666 14.05 7.32 2.82
N TYR A 667 13.05 6.65 3.41
CA TYR A 667 13.26 5.53 4.33
C TYR A 667 12.15 4.49 4.22
N GLY A 668 12.54 3.22 4.00
CA GLY A 668 11.66 2.07 4.19
C GLY A 668 10.47 1.97 3.24
N ASN A 669 10.50 2.70 2.11
CA ASN A 669 9.47 2.63 1.08
C ASN A 669 9.54 1.31 0.31
N VAL A 670 8.40 0.90 -0.23
CA VAL A 670 8.27 -0.30 -1.08
C VAL A 670 7.98 0.11 -2.51
N TYR A 671 8.74 -0.45 -3.45
CA TYR A 671 8.55 -0.30 -4.89
C TYR A 671 8.19 -1.67 -5.46
N ALA A 672 6.89 -1.96 -5.56
CA ALA A 672 6.39 -3.31 -5.84
C ALA A 672 6.92 -3.86 -7.17
N ASP A 673 6.96 -3.01 -8.19
CA ASP A 673 7.35 -3.34 -9.55
C ASP A 673 8.82 -3.02 -9.85
N LYS A 674 9.66 -2.97 -8.80
CA LYS A 674 11.09 -2.68 -8.92
C LYS A 674 11.77 -3.58 -9.95
N GLY A 675 12.48 -2.96 -10.90
CA GLY A 675 13.25 -3.66 -11.92
C GLY A 675 12.46 -4.14 -13.13
N THR A 676 11.14 -3.95 -13.16
CA THR A 676 10.33 -4.19 -14.38
C THR A 676 10.43 -3.03 -15.38
N SER A 677 10.72 -1.83 -14.88
CA SER A 677 10.98 -0.60 -15.64
C SER A 677 11.98 0.25 -14.88
N SER A 678 12.76 1.08 -15.58
CA SER A 678 13.67 2.04 -14.95
C SER A 678 12.96 3.13 -14.17
N ASN A 679 11.68 3.38 -14.48
CA ASN A 679 10.96 4.52 -13.92
C ASN A 679 10.31 4.13 -12.58
N TYR A 680 9.95 2.86 -12.36
CA TYR A 680 9.31 2.39 -11.11
C TYR A 680 10.24 2.34 -9.88
N THR A 681 11.44 2.92 -9.97
CA THR A 681 12.40 3.03 -8.87
C THR A 681 13.14 4.36 -8.93
N PRO A 682 13.36 5.04 -7.79
CA PRO A 682 14.15 6.26 -7.76
C PRO A 682 15.65 5.98 -7.91
N ILE A 683 16.38 6.93 -8.50
CA ILE A 683 17.84 6.97 -8.44
C ILE A 683 18.24 7.46 -7.05
N THR A 684 19.03 6.67 -6.33
CA THR A 684 19.53 7.06 -5.00
C THR A 684 20.93 7.67 -5.07
N GLN A 685 21.36 8.31 -3.98
CA GLN A 685 22.73 8.79 -3.81
C GLN A 685 23.79 7.68 -3.95
N ASN A 686 23.41 6.42 -3.72
CA ASN A 686 24.30 5.26 -3.86
C ASN A 686 24.56 4.91 -5.33
N GLU A 687 23.63 5.25 -6.22
CA GLU A 687 23.77 5.08 -7.67
C GLU A 687 24.42 6.31 -8.31
N SER A 688 24.15 7.50 -7.78
CA SER A 688 24.70 8.76 -8.27
C SER A 688 24.89 9.76 -7.13
N ALA A 689 26.15 10.08 -6.80
CA ALA A 689 26.47 10.94 -5.67
C ALA A 689 26.08 12.42 -5.86
N THR A 690 25.80 12.86 -7.09
CA THR A 690 25.56 14.27 -7.43
C THR A 690 24.21 14.53 -8.10
N SER A 691 23.53 13.50 -8.62
CA SER A 691 22.28 13.65 -9.35
C SER A 691 21.37 12.45 -9.08
N PHE A 692 20.45 12.61 -8.12
CA PHE A 692 19.60 11.55 -7.58
C PHE A 692 18.17 12.07 -7.33
N ASP A 693 17.20 11.16 -7.26
CA ASP A 693 15.79 11.45 -6.97
C ASP A 693 15.50 11.50 -5.47
N CYS A 694 16.30 10.80 -4.66
CA CYS A 694 16.24 10.88 -3.20
C CYS A 694 17.55 10.50 -2.51
N TYR A 695 17.68 10.95 -1.27
CA TYR A 695 18.69 10.47 -0.33
C TYR A 695 18.10 9.36 0.54
N GLU A 696 18.45 8.11 0.25
CA GLU A 696 17.95 6.91 0.95
C GLU A 696 18.78 6.65 2.21
N VAL A 697 18.14 6.62 3.37
CA VAL A 697 18.81 6.36 4.66
C VAL A 697 18.60 4.92 5.13
N ALA A 698 19.56 4.38 5.89
CA ALA A 698 19.46 3.00 6.40
C ALA A 698 18.56 2.90 7.64
N SER A 699 18.36 4.00 8.36
CA SER A 699 17.48 4.08 9.52
C SER A 699 16.69 5.38 9.52
N ARG A 700 15.48 5.34 10.12
CA ARG A 700 14.58 6.50 10.21
C ARG A 700 15.28 7.75 10.75
N ASP A 701 16.05 7.60 11.82
CA ASP A 701 16.61 8.72 12.57
C ASP A 701 17.97 9.21 12.04
N GLU A 702 18.48 8.59 10.97
CA GLU A 702 19.69 9.04 10.29
C GLU A 702 19.46 10.42 9.66
N GLN A 703 20.35 11.38 9.97
CA GLN A 703 20.28 12.71 9.39
C GLN A 703 20.94 12.75 8.00
N VAL A 704 20.35 13.50 7.08
CA VAL A 704 21.02 13.85 5.82
C VAL A 704 22.17 14.82 6.16
N PRO A 705 23.42 14.50 5.79
CA PRO A 705 24.55 15.38 6.08
C PRO A 705 24.39 16.76 5.42
N GLY A 706 24.71 17.84 6.14
CA GLY A 706 24.62 19.21 5.59
C GLY A 706 25.55 19.51 4.42
N SER A 707 26.51 18.62 4.13
CA SER A 707 27.35 18.65 2.92
C SER A 707 26.62 18.18 1.67
N VAL A 708 25.55 17.40 1.80
CA VAL A 708 24.73 16.92 0.69
C VAL A 708 23.84 18.06 0.21
N LYS A 709 23.95 18.36 -1.09
CA LYS A 709 23.22 19.46 -1.74
C LYS A 709 22.62 18.96 -3.04
N THR A 710 21.48 19.52 -3.42
CA THR A 710 20.96 19.32 -4.76
C THR A 710 21.83 19.94 -5.82
N LEU A 711 21.81 19.32 -7.01
CA LEU A 711 22.56 19.75 -8.18
C LEU A 711 22.22 21.18 -8.59
N VAL A 712 20.92 21.50 -8.65
CA VAL A 712 20.44 22.84 -9.00
C VAL A 712 19.73 23.47 -7.80
N GLY A 713 20.19 24.66 -7.41
CA GLY A 713 19.72 25.39 -6.23
C GLY A 713 20.60 25.19 -4.99
N GLY A 714 21.37 24.10 -4.91
CA GLY A 714 22.27 23.83 -3.79
C GLY A 714 21.55 23.62 -2.45
N THR A 715 20.32 23.11 -2.50
CA THR A 715 19.45 22.95 -1.34
C THR A 715 19.91 21.80 -0.45
N THR A 716 19.95 22.05 0.86
CA THR A 716 20.19 21.05 1.89
C THR A 716 18.87 20.59 2.52
N TYR A 717 18.83 19.35 3.01
CA TYR A 717 17.72 18.88 3.83
C TYR A 717 17.80 19.46 5.25
N ASN A 718 16.69 19.97 5.80
CA ASN A 718 16.69 20.64 7.10
C ASN A 718 16.59 19.70 8.33
N ASN A 719 16.44 18.39 8.11
CA ASN A 719 16.36 17.36 9.16
C ASN A 719 15.23 17.57 10.19
N PHE A 720 14.12 18.22 9.79
CA PHE A 720 12.97 18.49 10.68
C PHE A 720 12.40 17.22 11.33
N ASP A 721 12.42 16.10 10.61
CA ASP A 721 11.87 14.79 10.99
C ASP A 721 12.62 14.10 12.15
N THR A 722 13.85 14.54 12.42
CA THR A 722 14.66 14.07 13.55
C THR A 722 14.55 14.98 14.78
N ASN A 723 13.86 16.11 14.66
CA ASN A 723 13.64 17.03 15.76
C ASN A 723 12.31 16.73 16.46
N SER A 724 12.39 16.13 17.65
CA SER A 724 11.22 15.75 18.45
C SER A 724 10.35 16.93 18.90
N SER A 725 10.86 18.17 18.91
CA SER A 725 10.02 19.35 19.21
C SER A 725 9.20 19.81 18.00
N LEU A 726 9.59 19.39 16.80
CA LEU A 726 8.88 19.70 15.56
C LEU A 726 8.00 18.55 15.11
N MET A 727 8.29 17.30 15.47
CA MET A 727 7.50 16.15 15.04
C MET A 727 6.37 15.78 15.99
N TYR A 728 5.22 15.45 15.42
CA TYR A 728 4.10 14.84 16.14
C TYR A 728 4.39 13.37 16.48
N THR A 729 3.60 12.81 17.41
CA THR A 729 3.65 11.38 17.72
C THR A 729 2.83 10.60 16.71
N TYR A 730 3.39 9.51 16.19
CA TYR A 730 2.73 8.59 15.27
C TYR A 730 3.42 7.22 15.33
N ASN A 731 2.77 6.20 14.76
CA ASN A 731 3.33 4.86 14.64
C ASN A 731 3.10 4.34 13.21
N PRO A 732 4.11 4.38 12.33
CA PRO A 732 3.93 3.96 10.94
C PRO A 732 3.84 2.44 10.85
N ASP A 733 2.81 1.94 10.16
CA ASP A 733 2.75 0.55 9.71
C ASP A 733 3.97 0.19 8.86
N ALA A 734 4.23 -1.11 8.71
CA ALA A 734 5.18 -1.56 7.70
C ALA A 734 4.64 -1.20 6.31
N ALA A 735 5.51 -0.70 5.43
CA ALA A 735 5.13 -0.31 4.07
C ALA A 735 4.35 -1.41 3.35
N THR A 736 4.73 -2.69 3.51
CA THR A 736 4.03 -3.83 2.89
C THR A 736 2.58 -4.05 3.36
N GLN A 737 2.17 -3.46 4.49
CA GLN A 737 0.80 -3.51 5.00
C GLN A 737 -0.04 -2.31 4.56
N VAL A 738 0.61 -1.24 4.11
CA VAL A 738 -0.05 0.02 3.72
C VAL A 738 -1.22 -0.22 2.76
N PRO A 739 -1.08 -1.02 1.70
CA PRO A 739 -2.21 -1.24 0.79
C PRO A 739 -3.45 -1.82 1.50
N ALA A 740 -3.29 -2.81 2.40
CA ALA A 740 -4.40 -3.40 3.14
C ALA A 740 -5.01 -2.46 4.19
N VAL A 741 -4.18 -1.62 4.83
CA VAL A 741 -4.64 -0.59 5.78
C VAL A 741 -5.44 0.48 5.04
N VAL A 742 -4.88 1.00 3.95
CA VAL A 742 -5.44 2.10 3.16
C VAL A 742 -6.74 1.70 2.46
N THR A 743 -6.84 0.51 1.87
CA THR A 743 -8.09 0.04 1.28
C THR A 743 -9.02 -0.65 2.30
N GLY A 744 -8.60 -0.70 3.58
CA GLY A 744 -9.32 -1.32 4.69
C GLY A 744 -10.64 -0.63 5.05
N TRP A 745 -11.50 -1.30 5.83
CA TRP A 745 -12.82 -0.77 6.26
C TRP A 745 -12.78 0.65 6.87
N THR A 746 -11.72 0.97 7.61
CA THR A 746 -11.47 2.30 8.22
C THR A 746 -10.31 3.04 7.54
N GLY A 747 -9.89 2.57 6.37
CA GLY A 747 -8.85 3.20 5.56
C GLY A 747 -9.40 4.34 4.72
N ALA A 748 -8.64 4.74 3.70
CA ALA A 748 -8.92 5.88 2.85
C ALA A 748 -10.34 5.95 2.27
N GLY A 749 -10.87 7.17 2.16
CA GLY A 749 -12.18 7.45 1.60
C GLY A 749 -13.32 7.43 2.61
N ARG A 750 -14.54 7.59 2.11
CA ARG A 750 -15.75 7.66 2.95
C ARG A 750 -16.05 6.34 3.67
N LEU A 751 -16.93 6.42 4.67
CA LEU A 751 -17.55 5.27 5.34
C LEU A 751 -17.95 4.21 4.32
N GLY A 752 -17.55 2.96 4.56
CA GLY A 752 -17.89 1.85 3.68
C GLY A 752 -17.31 1.94 2.27
N LYS A 753 -16.26 2.76 2.08
CA LYS A 753 -15.65 3.10 0.79
C LYS A 753 -16.61 3.81 -0.16
N GLY A 754 -17.54 4.57 0.40
CA GLY A 754 -18.58 5.27 -0.34
C GLY A 754 -19.58 4.34 -1.04
N ASP A 755 -20.64 4.92 -1.57
CA ASP A 755 -21.67 4.23 -2.36
C ASP A 755 -21.34 4.18 -3.87
N PHE A 756 -20.44 5.04 -4.35
CA PHE A 756 -19.85 5.00 -5.68
C PHE A 756 -18.69 4.00 -5.72
N LYS A 757 -18.77 3.00 -6.60
CA LYS A 757 -17.74 1.97 -6.76
C LYS A 757 -17.15 2.01 -8.16
N TRP A 758 -15.83 2.01 -8.22
CA TRP A 758 -15.06 1.91 -9.46
C TRP A 758 -13.90 0.96 -9.25
N THR A 759 -13.50 0.24 -10.31
CA THR A 759 -12.37 -0.67 -10.28
C THR A 759 -11.54 -0.42 -11.52
N PHE A 760 -10.31 0.01 -11.30
CA PHE A 760 -9.32 0.15 -12.36
C PHE A 760 -8.69 -1.20 -12.69
N THR A 761 -8.14 -1.30 -13.88
CA THR A 761 -7.46 -2.47 -14.42
C THR A 761 -5.99 -2.17 -14.67
N SER A 762 -5.17 -3.19 -14.89
CA SER A 762 -3.75 -2.97 -15.22
C SER A 762 -3.52 -2.18 -16.51
N SER A 763 -4.52 -2.07 -17.40
CA SER A 763 -4.43 -1.17 -18.57
C SER A 763 -4.55 0.31 -18.22
N ASP A 764 -5.09 0.63 -17.05
CA ASP A 764 -5.22 2.01 -16.56
C ASP A 764 -3.91 2.50 -15.92
N ASP A 765 -3.04 1.61 -15.41
CA ASP A 765 -1.80 1.91 -14.65
C ASP A 765 -0.88 2.98 -15.27
N SER A 766 -0.85 3.08 -16.60
CA SER A 766 0.00 4.04 -17.33
C SER A 766 -0.79 5.14 -18.03
N SER A 767 -2.12 5.11 -17.93
CA SER A 767 -3.01 6.05 -18.59
C SER A 767 -3.12 7.35 -17.77
N TYR A 768 -2.90 8.47 -18.44
CA TYR A 768 -3.25 9.80 -17.93
C TYR A 768 -4.35 10.45 -18.77
N ALA A 769 -5.00 9.68 -19.64
CA ALA A 769 -6.19 10.11 -20.35
C ALA A 769 -7.40 10.05 -19.42
N ILE A 770 -8.46 10.79 -19.76
CA ILE A 770 -9.76 10.64 -19.10
C ILE A 770 -10.29 9.23 -19.40
N ASN A 771 -10.61 8.46 -18.36
CA ASN A 771 -11.40 7.25 -18.50
C ASN A 771 -12.86 7.67 -18.77
N ALA A 772 -13.29 7.53 -20.02
CA ALA A 772 -14.61 8.00 -20.47
C ALA A 772 -15.77 7.34 -19.69
N ALA A 773 -15.64 6.06 -19.35
CA ALA A 773 -16.68 5.34 -18.62
C ALA A 773 -16.77 5.79 -17.15
N LEU A 774 -15.62 6.05 -16.48
CA LEU A 774 -15.60 6.64 -15.15
C LEU A 774 -16.22 8.04 -15.16
N SER A 775 -15.81 8.86 -16.13
CA SER A 775 -16.33 10.22 -16.29
C SER A 775 -17.85 10.23 -16.47
N GLU A 776 -18.38 9.34 -17.31
CA GLU A 776 -19.82 9.18 -17.52
C GLU A 776 -20.55 8.67 -16.26
N ALA A 777 -19.94 7.75 -15.51
CA ALA A 777 -20.49 7.27 -14.24
C ALA A 777 -20.58 8.39 -13.18
N ILE A 778 -19.56 9.26 -13.09
CA ILE A 778 -19.55 10.45 -12.22
C ILE A 778 -20.69 11.40 -12.60
N ASP A 779 -20.89 11.68 -13.89
CA ASP A 779 -21.94 12.58 -14.35
C ASP A 779 -23.35 12.00 -14.12
N LYS A 780 -23.49 10.67 -14.21
CA LYS A 780 -24.75 9.95 -13.96
C LYS A 780 -25.02 9.68 -12.48
N TYR A 781 -24.07 9.93 -11.59
CA TYR A 781 -24.25 9.69 -10.16
C TYR A 781 -25.48 10.44 -9.64
N GLN A 782 -26.29 9.76 -8.85
CA GLN A 782 -27.43 10.30 -8.13
C GLN A 782 -27.48 9.63 -6.77
N SER A 783 -27.74 10.40 -5.71
CA SER A 783 -28.00 9.78 -4.41
C SER A 783 -29.29 8.95 -4.51
N LYS A 784 -29.25 7.74 -3.94
CA LYS A 784 -30.43 6.86 -3.83
C LYS A 784 -31.37 7.28 -2.70
N MET A 785 -30.98 8.26 -1.89
CA MET A 785 -31.80 8.77 -0.81
C MET A 785 -33.06 9.44 -1.39
N VAL A 786 -34.23 9.07 -0.86
CA VAL A 786 -35.52 9.64 -1.27
C VAL A 786 -36.06 10.64 -0.27
N GLY A 787 -35.54 10.67 0.97
CA GLY A 787 -35.93 11.65 1.97
C GLY A 787 -35.45 11.33 3.38
N ILE A 788 -35.78 12.22 4.32
CA ILE A 788 -35.54 12.04 5.75
C ILE A 788 -36.77 11.38 6.39
N SER A 789 -36.56 10.44 7.30
CA SER A 789 -37.59 9.91 8.19
C SER A 789 -37.85 10.90 9.33
N ALA A 790 -38.42 12.06 8.99
CA ALA A 790 -38.77 13.11 9.94
C ALA A 790 -40.30 13.23 10.15
N GLU A 791 -40.67 13.78 11.30
CA GLU A 791 -42.05 14.04 11.75
C GLU A 791 -42.78 15.10 10.90
#